data_AF-A0A8B7YDW2-F1
#
_entry.id   AF-A0A8B7YDW2-F1
#
_cell.length_a   1.000
_cell.length_b   1.000
_cell.length_c   1.000
_cell.angle_alpha   90.00
_cell.angle_beta   90.00
_cell.angle_gamma   90.00
#
_symmetry.space_group_name_H-M   'P 1'
#
loop_
_entity.id
_entity.type
_entity.pdbx_description
1 polymer ?
#
loop_
_entity_poly.entity_id
_entity_poly.type
_entity_poly.pdbx_seq_one_letter_code
_entity_poly.pdbx_strand_id
1 'polypeptide(L)'
;MFMLGNCTVSITGEDSLWVSCAIKAVRTSDLEEAMSNFLVVDTLIINTQSSGQCCIELCQGDITQLDVEDKVDVICVSVFGSRYTPLSDTLVGALHEKLKLSVKLLARDKEEDLRHAYMCWWSKPLPEHLPYRKLLCFENRGRVCRPQELVGNVFRCLVPILSNEPGTVITPLLNTGIQGVDEAAMLVGMVEAAIKWIKAGLPLKRLKIVLFANVVKGKVVQVKMRDLEGVLKVFKNLKDQHNNCDVISLDVPLEYDICLSHSSEDGEIASLVEAKFRASKPDIRISKSNHEDEVAKDSFWQEEVFDLMSRCARVVPILSAAFLESKACVDLYNMALCCNRRAQRDLLAPLYIESIQDMPTYMGLVQYIDCSPKDEAKISKSCEDLVNSLERDSTKVHTEVVSTDASPLHYDVFVSYCHQDSRLAVLIVEKLKKLNPQLRIFFDLQELKVGIAWQRTLYHAIDGCRSFMALVSNSYMKSAMCIEEFNLALAKHCSLDSMVRFIPVCVERLVDNPPELQHVKLINATPGVFEPAVEIVCTSLVDWIAGRDWHPQLDSVFRRRIGMIVDISEYAAERRRLQFFKKYGKGGTTLNCEDVAFPIPVPSDLPLVESTENEVCDIAFSCAPTDKMFVTFMAGILREVCPWLIIKETADNEDERLALMESARKVVVFLSASYLESVEQVEEFHTLLLRQRYRSPTQVLFPVSIHRLPQLPTYFHLVPCDFNLSNLWWLELFSKHKVNLPSHFEDYWQISRVKDQVEHPVAMGVLAAVYSLLHQLRSKREHPLLRKANHQPVLLNVIRLRSDVARLLKEVNVEDHGEQDNKASGCNMSENSLLDIVELSQDPVLQTSKSQLDEGKKSGTSWHQHGALSSQDSNGSSTHNSNINTNSSNSQTHCHVKAREVIVSPGQTVLEDGTIQH
;
A
#
# COMPACT_ATOMS: atom_id res chain seq x y z
N MET A 1 45.45 1.85 38.98
CA MET A 1 45.04 1.77 40.40
C MET A 1 43.55 2.03 40.44
N PHE A 2 42.67 1.14 40.90
CA PHE A 2 42.83 -0.26 41.35
C PHE A 2 41.56 -1.03 40.94
N MET A 3 41.67 -2.24 40.39
CA MET A 3 40.67 -3.29 40.66
C MET A 3 40.88 -3.69 42.13
N LEU A 4 39.88 -3.64 42.99
CA LEU A 4 38.87 -4.69 43.14
C LEU A 4 39.51 -6.07 43.38
N GLY A 5 39.28 -6.62 44.56
CA GLY A 5 39.81 -7.92 44.96
C GLY A 5 39.01 -9.06 44.33
N ASN A 6 39.73 -9.92 43.60
CA ASN A 6 39.54 -11.36 43.47
C ASN A 6 38.12 -11.94 43.64
N CYS A 7 37.57 -12.45 42.54
CA CYS A 7 37.22 -13.86 42.50
C CYS A 7 37.55 -14.42 41.11
N THR A 8 38.06 -15.65 41.04
CA THR A 8 38.68 -16.21 39.84
C THR A 8 37.77 -17.21 39.13
N VAL A 9 37.65 -17.05 37.81
CA VAL A 9 37.23 -18.13 36.89
C VAL A 9 38.32 -18.26 35.85
N SER A 10 38.79 -19.49 35.62
CA SER A 10 39.92 -19.78 34.74
C SER A 10 39.41 -20.37 33.42
N ILE A 11 39.81 -19.75 32.31
CA ILE A 11 39.77 -20.34 30.97
C ILE A 11 41.14 -20.09 30.34
N THR A 12 41.69 -21.12 29.71
CA THR A 12 43.04 -21.15 29.12
C THR A 12 42.96 -21.24 27.60
N GLY A 13 43.76 -20.47 26.88
CA GLY A 13 43.93 -20.64 25.43
C GLY A 13 44.18 -19.33 24.69
N GLU A 14 45.44 -19.16 24.27
CA GLU A 14 45.86 -18.62 22.97
C GLU A 14 44.86 -17.76 22.17
N ASP A 15 45.05 -16.44 22.20
CA ASP A 15 45.41 -15.68 20.98
C ASP A 15 45.95 -14.28 21.34
N SER A 16 47.13 -13.89 20.83
CA SER A 16 47.80 -12.65 21.29
C SER A 16 48.66 -11.97 20.21
N LEU A 17 48.02 -11.22 19.30
CA LEU A 17 48.75 -10.52 18.22
C LEU A 17 48.14 -9.18 17.72
N TRP A 18 47.40 -8.44 18.57
CA TRP A 18 46.76 -7.16 18.17
C TRP A 18 46.91 -5.97 19.14
N VAL A 19 47.86 -5.99 20.09
CA VAL A 19 48.07 -4.88 21.05
C VAL A 19 49.48 -4.32 20.97
N SER A 20 49.76 -3.48 19.95
CA SER A 20 51.09 -2.85 19.76
C SER A 20 51.10 -1.49 19.03
N CYS A 21 50.00 -0.72 19.02
CA CYS A 21 49.99 0.58 18.29
C CYS A 21 49.24 1.76 18.95
N ALA A 22 48.86 1.66 20.22
CA ALA A 22 48.15 2.74 20.92
C ALA A 22 48.76 3.05 22.30
N ILE A 23 49.66 4.05 22.33
CA ILE A 23 49.93 5.04 23.41
C ILE A 23 51.16 5.86 22.99
N LYS A 24 50.95 7.10 22.50
CA LYS A 24 51.94 8.17 22.56
C LYS A 24 51.33 9.56 22.28
N ALA A 25 51.37 10.42 23.29
CA ALA A 25 51.29 11.88 23.21
C ALA A 25 50.10 12.51 22.45
N VAL A 26 48.94 12.61 23.11
CA VAL A 26 48.09 13.82 23.02
C VAL A 26 48.62 14.84 24.04
N ARG A 27 48.57 16.14 23.75
CA ARG A 27 49.09 17.17 24.66
C ARG A 27 47.99 17.67 25.60
N THR A 28 48.38 18.14 26.78
CA THR A 28 47.47 18.79 27.75
C THR A 28 47.08 20.22 27.34
N SER A 29 47.02 20.49 26.03
CA SER A 29 46.40 21.66 25.40
C SER A 29 45.01 21.35 24.86
N ASP A 30 44.73 20.07 24.60
CA ASP A 30 43.64 19.64 23.71
C ASP A 30 42.37 19.28 24.51
N LEU A 31 42.23 19.84 25.71
CA LEU A 31 41.13 19.62 26.67
C LEU A 31 40.38 20.92 27.05
N GLU A 32 40.76 22.07 26.49
CA GLU A 32 39.94 23.28 26.56
C GLU A 32 38.96 23.32 25.37
N GLU A 33 37.66 23.16 25.69
CA GLU A 33 36.51 23.54 24.87
C GLU A 33 36.17 22.73 23.61
N ALA A 34 35.70 21.50 23.82
CA ALA A 34 34.55 20.99 23.06
C ALA A 34 33.22 21.34 23.80
N MET A 35 32.98 22.64 24.04
CA MET A 35 31.76 23.12 24.70
C MET A 35 30.75 23.60 23.66
N SER A 36 29.60 22.92 23.58
CA SER A 36 28.53 23.25 22.63
C SER A 36 28.04 24.71 22.74
N ASN A 37 27.70 25.29 21.59
CA ASN A 37 27.02 26.59 21.49
C ASN A 37 25.48 26.46 21.59
N PHE A 38 25.00 25.28 22.01
CA PHE A 38 23.59 24.98 22.23
C PHE A 38 23.43 24.41 23.65
N LEU A 39 22.71 25.14 24.51
CA LEU A 39 22.58 24.84 25.94
C LEU A 39 21.16 24.37 26.27
N VAL A 40 21.02 23.18 26.87
CA VAL A 40 19.78 22.80 27.56
C VAL A 40 19.72 23.52 28.91
N VAL A 41 18.70 24.34 29.11
CA VAL A 41 18.49 25.16 30.31
C VAL A 41 17.72 24.37 31.38
N ASP A 42 16.65 23.70 30.96
CA ASP A 42 15.84 22.86 31.83
C ASP A 42 15.08 21.78 31.03
N THR A 43 14.67 20.71 31.71
CA THR A 43 13.97 19.56 31.11
C THR A 43 12.74 19.16 31.93
N LEU A 44 11.59 19.10 31.28
CA LEU A 44 10.34 18.54 31.79
C LEU A 44 10.24 17.09 31.31
N ILE A 45 10.02 16.14 32.22
CA ILE A 45 9.95 14.71 31.92
C ILE A 45 8.49 14.25 31.92
N ILE A 46 8.11 13.47 30.91
CA ILE A 46 6.75 12.92 30.74
C ILE A 46 6.87 11.40 30.69
N ASN A 47 6.40 10.73 31.73
CA ASN A 47 6.37 9.27 31.77
C ASN A 47 5.07 8.74 31.16
N THR A 48 5.18 7.87 30.15
CA THR A 48 4.04 7.22 29.49
C THR A 48 4.23 5.70 29.51
N GLN A 49 3.13 4.94 29.59
CA GLN A 49 3.19 3.48 29.60
C GLN A 49 3.52 2.89 28.23
N SER A 50 3.01 3.49 27.15
CA SER A 50 3.20 3.01 25.77
C SER A 50 4.49 3.51 25.12
N SER A 51 4.85 4.78 25.35
CA SER A 51 5.98 5.44 24.69
C SER A 51 7.20 5.57 25.60
N GLY A 52 7.13 5.07 26.84
CA GLY A 52 8.18 5.19 27.84
C GLY A 52 8.38 6.62 28.33
N GLN A 53 9.63 6.96 28.66
CA GLN A 53 10.02 8.31 29.05
C GLN A 53 10.17 9.22 27.81
N CYS A 54 9.41 10.31 27.77
CA CYS A 54 9.58 11.42 26.84
C CYS A 54 10.05 12.68 27.58
N CYS A 55 10.61 13.67 26.87
CA CYS A 55 11.05 14.93 27.46
C CYS A 55 10.75 16.16 26.60
N ILE A 56 10.53 17.30 27.27
CA ILE A 56 10.52 18.64 26.67
C ILE A 56 11.72 19.38 27.24
N GLU A 57 12.59 19.88 26.37
CA GLU A 57 13.85 20.53 26.71
C GLU A 57 13.78 22.02 26.33
N LEU A 58 13.81 22.91 27.33
CA LEU A 58 13.96 24.33 27.09
C LEU A 58 15.45 24.63 26.84
N CYS A 59 15.76 25.17 25.68
CA CYS A 59 17.11 25.34 25.17
C CYS A 59 17.43 26.83 24.92
N GLN A 60 18.70 27.20 25.02
CA GLN A 60 19.23 28.51 24.65
C GLN A 60 20.39 28.34 23.66
N GLY A 61 20.32 29.05 22.54
CA GLY A 61 21.33 28.99 21.48
C GLY A 61 20.79 29.50 20.15
N ASP A 62 21.56 29.30 19.09
CA ASP A 62 21.08 29.47 17.72
C ASP A 62 20.64 28.09 17.19
N ILE A 63 19.37 27.97 16.79
CA ILE A 63 18.82 26.75 16.18
C ILE A 63 19.52 26.41 14.84
N THR A 64 20.25 27.32 14.21
CA THR A 64 21.10 27.00 13.04
C THR A 64 22.48 26.46 13.39
N GLN A 65 22.78 26.23 14.67
CA GLN A 65 24.05 25.74 15.20
C GLN A 65 23.92 24.44 16.03
N LEU A 66 22.85 23.67 15.81
CA LEU A 66 22.75 22.30 16.33
C LEU A 66 23.80 21.42 15.63
N ASP A 67 24.43 20.50 16.37
CA ASP A 67 25.41 19.58 15.79
C ASP A 67 24.72 18.48 14.95
N VAL A 68 25.43 17.94 13.97
CA VAL A 68 24.95 16.83 13.12
C VAL A 68 24.98 15.50 13.90
N GLU A 69 25.83 15.37 14.94
CA GLU A 69 25.74 14.27 15.91
C GLU A 69 24.46 14.33 16.76
N ASP A 70 23.86 15.52 16.90
CA ASP A 70 22.69 15.82 17.74
C ASP A 70 21.40 15.97 16.89
N LYS A 71 21.43 15.41 15.67
CA LYS A 71 20.42 15.53 14.59
C LYS A 71 19.03 15.09 15.02
N VAL A 72 18.01 15.84 14.58
CA VAL A 72 16.59 15.60 14.91
C VAL A 72 15.69 15.47 13.68
N ASP A 73 14.54 14.83 13.85
CA ASP A 73 13.65 14.47 12.74
C ASP A 73 12.93 15.68 12.13
N VAL A 74 12.54 16.67 12.94
CA VAL A 74 11.77 17.83 12.46
C VAL A 74 12.31 19.14 13.02
N ILE A 75 12.56 20.13 12.15
CA ILE A 75 12.66 21.54 12.54
C ILE A 75 11.36 22.28 12.19
N CYS A 76 10.74 22.90 13.20
CA CYS A 76 9.58 23.76 12.99
C CYS A 76 10.02 25.21 12.70
N VAL A 77 9.31 25.89 11.81
CA VAL A 77 9.48 27.34 11.52
C VAL A 77 8.12 28.00 11.33
N SER A 78 7.95 29.22 11.84
CA SER A 78 6.77 30.05 11.56
C SER A 78 7.08 31.17 10.55
N VAL A 79 6.13 31.45 9.68
CA VAL A 79 6.17 32.56 8.71
C VAL A 79 4.82 33.27 8.64
N PHE A 80 4.81 34.48 8.08
CA PHE A 80 3.58 35.08 7.57
C PHE A 80 3.15 34.34 6.27
N GLY A 81 1.83 34.17 6.07
CA GLY A 81 1.29 33.36 4.95
C GLY A 81 1.92 33.66 3.59
N SER A 82 2.42 32.62 2.93
CA SER A 82 3.19 32.64 1.68
C SER A 82 4.42 33.56 1.61
N ARG A 83 4.92 34.10 2.73
CA ARG A 83 6.06 35.05 2.77
C ARG A 83 7.35 34.41 3.28
N TYR A 84 7.97 33.58 2.44
CA TYR A 84 9.25 32.91 2.72
C TYR A 84 10.50 33.72 2.32
N THR A 85 10.41 35.06 2.29
CA THR A 85 11.56 35.92 1.97
C THR A 85 12.62 35.77 3.08
N PRO A 86 13.90 35.50 2.75
CA PRO A 86 14.96 35.47 3.75
C PRO A 86 15.25 36.90 4.22
N LEU A 87 14.59 37.28 5.31
CA LEU A 87 14.83 38.54 6.01
C LEU A 87 15.88 38.28 7.09
N SER A 88 16.93 39.10 7.15
CA SER A 88 17.86 39.12 8.28
C SER A 88 17.09 39.36 9.59
N ASP A 89 17.62 38.87 10.71
CA ASP A 89 16.92 38.76 12.01
C ASP A 89 15.69 37.83 12.06
N THR A 90 15.45 36.99 11.03
CA THR A 90 14.45 35.92 11.08
C THR A 90 15.07 34.53 10.94
N LEU A 91 14.39 33.49 11.43
CA LEU A 91 14.83 32.10 11.23
C LEU A 91 14.91 31.73 9.74
N VAL A 92 14.00 32.24 8.90
CA VAL A 92 14.06 32.02 7.44
C VAL A 92 15.32 32.64 6.83
N GLY A 93 15.73 33.82 7.31
CA GLY A 93 17.01 34.43 6.96
C GLY A 93 18.18 33.58 7.43
N ALA A 94 18.21 33.18 8.71
CA ALA A 94 19.30 32.40 9.29
C ALA A 94 19.49 31.03 8.60
N LEU A 95 18.40 30.32 8.30
CA LEU A 95 18.41 29.06 7.53
C LEU A 95 19.02 29.26 6.15
N HIS A 96 18.67 30.33 5.45
CA HIS A 96 19.19 30.65 4.12
C HIS A 96 20.65 31.14 4.14
N GLU A 97 21.01 32.00 5.08
CA GLU A 97 22.35 32.58 5.19
C GLU A 97 23.37 31.54 5.68
N LYS A 98 23.04 30.74 6.69
CA LYS A 98 23.97 29.83 7.39
C LYS A 98 23.92 28.41 6.85
N LEU A 99 22.73 27.80 6.78
CA LEU A 99 22.53 26.42 6.32
C LEU A 99 22.22 26.29 4.82
N LYS A 100 22.21 27.41 4.08
CA LYS A 100 21.83 27.51 2.65
C LYS A 100 20.42 27.00 2.33
N LEU A 101 19.59 26.75 3.34
CA LEU A 101 18.28 26.15 3.22
C LEU A 101 17.22 27.20 2.86
N SER A 102 16.71 27.14 1.63
CA SER A 102 15.71 28.10 1.14
C SER A 102 14.29 27.61 1.38
N VAL A 103 13.64 28.11 2.45
CA VAL A 103 12.23 27.81 2.76
C VAL A 103 11.31 28.15 1.57
N LYS A 104 11.67 29.14 0.73
CA LYS A 104 10.95 29.49 -0.50
C LYS A 104 10.98 28.40 -1.58
N LEU A 105 12.04 27.61 -1.64
CA LEU A 105 12.14 26.47 -2.55
C LEU A 105 11.40 25.26 -1.98
N LEU A 106 11.58 24.96 -0.69
CA LEU A 106 10.84 23.90 0.00
C LEU A 106 9.31 24.13 -0.05
N ALA A 107 8.85 25.38 0.02
CA ALA A 107 7.42 25.71 -0.10
C ALA A 107 6.83 25.43 -1.50
N ARG A 108 7.68 25.38 -2.53
CA ARG A 108 7.30 24.92 -3.88
C ARG A 108 7.29 23.40 -3.89
N ASP A 109 8.43 22.80 -3.58
CA ASP A 109 8.65 21.35 -3.57
C ASP A 109 8.55 20.78 -2.14
N LYS A 110 7.32 20.61 -1.68
CA LYS A 110 6.93 20.09 -0.37
C LYS A 110 6.41 18.66 -0.49
N GLU A 111 6.43 17.93 0.61
CA GLU A 111 5.92 16.55 0.67
C GLU A 111 4.39 16.53 0.77
N GLU A 112 3.83 17.37 1.63
CA GLU A 112 2.39 17.43 1.91
C GLU A 112 1.95 18.89 2.18
N ASP A 113 0.75 19.26 1.71
CA ASP A 113 0.26 20.65 1.72
C ASP A 113 -1.06 20.83 2.49
N LEU A 114 -0.98 20.73 3.82
CA LEU A 114 -2.12 20.93 4.71
C LEU A 114 -2.38 22.42 5.03
N ARG A 115 -2.01 23.35 4.13
CA ARG A 115 -2.19 24.80 4.34
C ARG A 115 -3.66 25.22 4.31
N HIS A 116 -4.55 24.40 3.77
CA HIS A 116 -5.99 24.60 3.87
C HIS A 116 -6.50 24.26 5.27
N ALA A 117 -6.30 23.02 5.73
CA ALA A 117 -6.81 22.52 7.00
C ALA A 117 -6.08 23.07 8.24
N TYR A 118 -4.75 23.08 8.22
CA TYR A 118 -3.91 23.40 9.39
C TYR A 118 -3.01 24.63 9.20
N MET A 119 -3.03 25.29 8.03
CA MET A 119 -2.07 26.37 7.74
C MET A 119 -0.60 25.89 7.82
N CYS A 120 -0.35 24.59 7.65
CA CYS A 120 0.95 23.94 7.76
C CYS A 120 1.31 23.22 6.46
N TRP A 121 2.59 23.10 6.17
CA TRP A 121 3.13 22.15 5.19
C TRP A 121 4.48 21.66 5.69
N TRP A 122 4.95 20.51 5.23
CA TRP A 122 6.30 20.07 5.49
C TRP A 122 7.06 19.78 4.21
N SER A 123 8.36 20.06 4.23
CA SER A 123 9.25 19.65 3.16
C SER A 123 9.29 18.13 3.06
N LYS A 124 9.71 17.63 1.90
CA LYS A 124 10.38 16.34 1.79
C LYS A 124 11.58 16.31 2.76
N PRO A 125 12.23 15.16 3.02
CA PRO A 125 13.41 15.21 3.87
C PRO A 125 14.53 16.14 3.36
N LEU A 126 15.54 16.36 4.19
CA LEU A 126 16.54 17.40 4.03
C LEU A 126 17.94 16.80 3.87
N PRO A 127 18.83 17.47 3.09
CA PRO A 127 20.19 16.99 2.83
C PRO A 127 20.92 16.49 4.08
N GLU A 128 21.52 15.30 3.98
CA GLU A 128 21.98 14.54 5.16
C GLU A 128 22.96 15.30 6.07
N HIS A 129 23.78 16.19 5.50
CA HIS A 129 24.75 17.02 6.20
C HIS A 129 24.11 18.09 7.12
N LEU A 130 22.80 18.30 7.05
CA LEU A 130 22.07 19.18 7.96
C LEU A 130 21.66 18.41 9.23
N PRO A 131 21.62 19.06 10.41
CA PRO A 131 21.19 18.46 11.67
C PRO A 131 19.66 18.25 11.76
N TYR A 132 18.96 18.25 10.62
CA TYR A 132 17.51 18.14 10.49
C TYR A 132 17.14 17.14 9.41
N ARG A 133 16.09 16.32 9.66
CA ARG A 133 15.55 15.39 8.65
C ARG A 133 14.41 16.01 7.84
N LYS A 134 13.48 16.76 8.42
CA LYS A 134 12.37 17.47 7.72
C LYS A 134 12.17 18.88 8.27
N LEU A 135 11.63 19.79 7.47
CA LEU A 135 11.19 21.13 7.91
C LEU A 135 9.66 21.20 7.90
N LEU A 136 9.06 21.53 9.04
CA LEU A 136 7.62 21.79 9.20
C LEU A 136 7.40 23.31 9.27
N CYS A 137 6.74 23.86 8.26
CA CYS A 137 6.47 25.29 8.15
C CYS A 137 5.01 25.61 8.54
N PHE A 138 4.84 26.57 9.44
CA PHE A 138 3.56 27.09 9.87
C PHE A 138 3.31 28.51 9.32
N GLU A 139 2.20 28.70 8.61
CA GLU A 139 1.86 29.93 7.89
C GLU A 139 0.77 30.74 8.60
N ASN A 140 1.17 31.68 9.47
CA ASN A 140 0.21 32.58 10.07
C ASN A 140 -0.34 33.57 9.02
N ARG A 141 -1.63 33.41 8.67
CA ARG A 141 -2.37 34.28 7.73
C ARG A 141 -2.90 35.59 8.35
N GLY A 142 -2.49 35.94 9.57
CA GLY A 142 -2.80 37.20 10.23
C GLY A 142 -4.16 37.26 10.93
N ARG A 143 -4.80 36.11 11.19
CA ARG A 143 -5.99 36.04 12.06
C ARG A 143 -5.56 36.18 13.53
N VAL A 144 -6.39 36.82 14.35
CA VAL A 144 -6.25 36.84 15.81
C VAL A 144 -6.74 35.50 16.35
N CYS A 145 -5.80 34.57 16.54
CA CYS A 145 -6.02 33.23 17.08
C CYS A 145 -5.15 33.03 18.33
N ARG A 146 -5.62 32.23 19.29
CA ARG A 146 -4.86 31.99 20.54
C ARG A 146 -3.62 31.11 20.28
N PRO A 147 -2.52 31.25 21.05
CA PRO A 147 -1.35 30.40 20.95
C PRO A 147 -1.67 28.90 20.88
N GLN A 148 -2.59 28.43 21.72
CA GLN A 148 -3.04 27.04 21.79
C GLN A 148 -3.62 26.53 20.45
N GLU A 149 -4.41 27.35 19.76
CA GLU A 149 -5.01 27.01 18.45
C GLU A 149 -3.93 26.91 17.35
N LEU A 150 -3.00 27.87 17.36
CA LEU A 150 -1.88 27.97 16.43
C LEU A 150 -0.94 26.77 16.59
N VAL A 151 -0.62 26.41 17.83
CA VAL A 151 0.23 25.26 18.17
C VAL A 151 -0.44 23.94 17.81
N GLY A 152 -1.74 23.77 18.09
CA GLY A 152 -2.45 22.52 17.78
C GLY A 152 -2.33 22.12 16.31
N ASN A 153 -2.29 23.10 15.39
CA ASN A 153 -2.08 22.87 13.96
C ASN A 153 -0.72 22.22 13.64
N VAL A 154 0.33 22.57 14.38
CA VAL A 154 1.67 22.00 14.23
C VAL A 154 1.70 20.56 14.74
N PHE A 155 1.11 20.30 15.92
CA PHE A 155 1.09 18.96 16.50
C PHE A 155 0.24 17.96 15.70
N ARG A 156 -0.82 18.39 15.02
CA ARG A 156 -1.56 17.57 14.04
C ARG A 156 -0.67 17.08 12.90
N CYS A 157 0.24 17.92 12.41
CA CYS A 157 1.18 17.54 11.36
C CYS A 157 2.27 16.57 11.86
N LEU A 158 2.61 16.61 13.15
CA LEU A 158 3.53 15.64 13.74
C LEU A 158 2.98 14.21 13.76
N VAL A 159 1.65 14.02 13.71
CA VAL A 159 1.02 12.67 13.65
C VAL A 159 1.46 11.91 12.39
N PRO A 160 1.28 12.42 11.15
CA PRO A 160 1.79 11.77 9.94
C PRO A 160 3.30 11.94 9.74
N ILE A 161 3.91 13.10 10.06
CA ILE A 161 5.36 13.33 9.85
C ILE A 161 6.22 12.31 10.58
N LEU A 162 5.83 11.92 11.81
CA LEU A 162 6.55 10.92 12.59
C LEU A 162 6.18 9.48 12.20
N SER A 163 5.17 9.26 11.35
CA SER A 163 4.76 7.96 10.78
C SER A 163 4.75 6.78 11.78
N ASN A 164 4.17 7.03 12.96
CA ASN A 164 4.12 6.13 14.12
C ASN A 164 5.47 5.80 14.82
N GLU A 165 6.62 6.19 14.27
CA GLU A 165 7.96 5.93 14.83
C GLU A 165 8.39 6.92 15.93
N PRO A 166 9.27 6.52 16.88
CA PRO A 166 9.88 7.37 17.89
C PRO A 166 10.57 8.63 17.32
N GLY A 167 9.95 9.80 17.49
CA GLY A 167 10.37 11.04 16.84
C GLY A 167 10.98 12.10 17.75
N THR A 168 11.83 12.95 17.17
CA THR A 168 12.47 14.10 17.80
C THR A 168 12.18 15.40 17.03
N VAL A 169 11.83 16.46 17.75
CA VAL A 169 11.42 17.75 17.16
C VAL A 169 12.19 18.89 17.81
N ILE A 170 12.66 19.84 17.00
CA ILE A 170 13.17 21.14 17.46
C ILE A 170 12.29 22.26 16.94
N THR A 171 12.14 23.32 17.73
CA THR A 171 11.29 24.46 17.37
C THR A 171 11.76 25.73 18.07
N PRO A 172 11.73 26.91 17.42
CA PRO A 172 11.71 28.17 18.16
C PRO A 172 10.36 28.33 18.89
N LEU A 173 10.23 29.34 19.74
CA LEU A 173 8.88 29.83 20.09
C LEU A 173 8.21 30.41 18.83
N LEU A 174 7.15 29.76 18.36
CA LEU A 174 6.51 30.08 17.08
C LEU A 174 5.77 31.43 17.16
N ASN A 175 5.73 32.17 16.06
CA ASN A 175 5.07 33.48 15.94
C ASN A 175 5.53 34.60 16.91
N THR A 176 6.57 34.43 17.73
CA THR A 176 6.90 35.41 18.78
C THR A 176 7.72 36.61 18.34
N GLY A 177 8.59 36.43 17.34
CA GLY A 177 9.52 37.46 16.84
C GLY A 177 8.82 38.60 16.08
N ILE A 178 9.14 38.78 14.79
CA ILE A 178 8.47 39.83 13.97
C ILE A 178 6.96 39.61 13.76
N GLN A 179 6.44 38.45 14.17
CA GLN A 179 5.01 38.12 14.20
C GLN A 179 4.32 38.53 15.52
N GLY A 180 5.09 38.92 16.55
CA GLY A 180 4.65 39.71 17.70
C GLY A 180 3.94 38.98 18.85
N VAL A 181 3.57 37.70 18.72
CA VAL A 181 2.84 36.94 19.75
C VAL A 181 3.66 36.86 21.05
N ASP A 182 3.03 36.95 22.21
CA ASP A 182 3.69 36.91 23.52
C ASP A 182 4.50 35.62 23.75
N GLU A 183 5.75 35.75 24.23
CA GLU A 183 6.63 34.60 24.42
C GLU A 183 6.15 33.62 25.50
N ALA A 184 5.62 34.13 26.61
CA ALA A 184 5.19 33.31 27.73
C ALA A 184 3.92 32.53 27.39
N ALA A 185 2.92 33.19 26.81
CA ALA A 185 1.68 32.55 26.35
C ALA A 185 1.91 31.54 25.21
N MET A 186 2.89 31.79 24.34
CA MET A 186 3.31 30.80 23.34
C MET A 186 3.98 29.59 23.98
N LEU A 187 4.88 29.79 24.95
CA LEU A 187 5.51 28.67 25.67
C LEU A 187 4.46 27.79 26.37
N VAL A 188 3.48 28.39 27.06
CA VAL A 188 2.35 27.66 27.68
C VAL A 188 1.66 26.79 26.62
N GLY A 189 1.19 27.38 25.53
CA GLY A 189 0.49 26.64 24.48
C GLY A 189 1.33 25.51 23.88
N MET A 190 2.63 25.73 23.67
CA MET A 190 3.57 24.73 23.14
C MET A 190 3.81 23.55 24.09
N VAL A 191 4.03 23.82 25.38
CA VAL A 191 4.30 22.79 26.40
C VAL A 191 3.02 22.01 26.73
N GLU A 192 1.89 22.69 26.93
CA GLU A 192 0.59 22.07 27.18
C GLU A 192 0.17 21.14 26.04
N ALA A 193 0.26 21.59 24.79
CA ALA A 193 -0.06 20.77 23.63
C ALA A 193 0.88 19.56 23.53
N ALA A 194 2.19 19.75 23.70
CA ALA A 194 3.15 18.65 23.68
C ALA A 194 2.80 17.57 24.72
N ILE A 195 2.51 17.97 25.96
CA ILE A 195 2.11 17.05 27.03
C ILE A 195 0.82 16.30 26.68
N LYS A 196 -0.19 16.98 26.10
CA LYS A 196 -1.47 16.37 25.71
C LYS A 196 -1.29 15.37 24.58
N TRP A 197 -0.61 15.74 23.48
CA TRP A 197 -0.40 14.83 22.34
C TRP A 197 0.51 13.65 22.70
N ILE A 198 1.56 13.84 23.51
CA ILE A 198 2.39 12.73 24.04
C ILE A 198 1.55 11.78 24.91
N LYS A 199 0.70 12.31 25.80
CA LYS A 199 -0.24 11.49 26.61
C LYS A 199 -1.32 10.80 25.76
N ALA A 200 -1.71 11.37 24.62
CA ALA A 200 -2.67 10.75 23.70
C ALA A 200 -2.08 9.59 22.88
N GLY A 201 -0.77 9.60 22.61
CA GLY A 201 -0.07 8.55 21.86
C GLY A 201 0.81 9.02 20.69
N LEU A 202 1.00 10.34 20.51
CA LEU A 202 2.00 10.87 19.58
C LEU A 202 3.40 10.33 19.98
N PRO A 203 4.24 9.83 19.05
CA PRO A 203 5.47 9.12 19.38
C PRO A 203 6.64 10.07 19.66
N LEU A 204 6.34 11.30 20.08
CA LEU A 204 7.30 12.37 20.29
C LEU A 204 8.12 12.10 21.55
N LYS A 205 9.34 11.60 21.37
CA LYS A 205 10.30 11.28 22.44
C LYS A 205 10.92 12.54 23.03
N ARG A 206 11.28 13.51 22.19
CA ARG A 206 12.02 14.72 22.58
C ARG A 206 11.52 15.94 21.83
N LEU A 207 11.19 17.00 22.56
CA LEU A 207 10.86 18.32 22.01
C LEU A 207 11.86 19.38 22.52
N LYS A 208 12.80 19.80 21.68
CA LYS A 208 13.75 20.90 21.96
C LYS A 208 13.08 22.25 21.62
N ILE A 209 12.67 23.04 22.62
CA ILE A 209 12.12 24.39 22.44
C ILE A 209 13.26 25.40 22.60
N VAL A 210 13.62 26.13 21.53
CA VAL A 210 14.81 26.99 21.47
C VAL A 210 14.47 28.46 21.66
N LEU A 211 15.07 29.06 22.69
CA LEU A 211 15.12 30.50 22.91
C LEU A 211 16.37 31.05 22.22
N PHE A 212 16.19 31.98 21.27
CA PHE A 212 17.32 32.48 20.47
C PHE A 212 18.30 33.29 21.33
N ALA A 213 19.52 32.76 21.46
CA ALA A 213 20.61 33.33 22.24
C ALA A 213 21.95 33.10 21.55
N ASN A 214 22.85 34.08 21.64
CA ASN A 214 24.25 33.90 21.27
C ASN A 214 24.98 33.26 22.45
N VAL A 215 25.36 31.99 22.30
CA VAL A 215 26.11 31.21 23.30
C VAL A 215 27.53 31.04 22.80
N VAL A 216 28.50 31.30 23.67
CA VAL A 216 29.94 31.17 23.39
C VAL A 216 30.56 30.42 24.56
N LYS A 217 31.26 29.32 24.29
CA LYS A 217 31.93 28.49 25.32
C LYS A 217 30.95 28.03 26.42
N GLY A 218 29.75 27.59 26.01
CA GLY A 218 28.64 27.19 26.89
C GLY A 218 28.05 28.30 27.79
N LYS A 219 28.36 29.58 27.54
CA LYS A 219 27.79 30.72 28.28
C LYS A 219 26.97 31.61 27.36
N VAL A 220 25.77 31.99 27.80
CA VAL A 220 24.94 32.99 27.13
C VAL A 220 25.62 34.35 27.19
N VAL A 221 25.95 34.91 26.03
CA VAL A 221 26.54 36.26 25.89
C VAL A 221 25.48 37.31 25.54
N GLN A 222 24.44 36.91 24.80
CA GLN A 222 23.36 37.80 24.38
C GLN A 222 22.05 37.00 24.19
N VAL A 223 20.91 37.58 24.56
CA VAL A 223 19.57 37.05 24.26
C VAL A 223 18.79 38.11 23.49
N LYS A 224 17.97 37.71 22.53
CA LYS A 224 17.16 38.62 21.69
C LYS A 224 15.67 38.28 21.84
N MET A 225 15.15 38.49 23.05
CA MET A 225 13.78 38.15 23.46
C MET A 225 13.25 39.22 24.43
N ARG A 226 11.94 39.45 24.49
CA ARG A 226 11.33 40.57 25.24
C ARG A 226 11.22 40.30 26.73
N ASP A 227 10.81 39.08 27.11
CA ASP A 227 10.70 38.65 28.51
C ASP A 227 11.33 37.26 28.71
N LEU A 228 12.62 37.25 29.07
CA LEU A 228 13.33 36.00 29.38
C LEU A 228 12.93 35.43 30.75
N GLU A 229 12.77 36.28 31.76
CA GLU A 229 12.52 35.85 33.14
C GLU A 229 11.12 35.24 33.27
N GLY A 230 10.10 35.85 32.64
CA GLY A 230 8.75 35.30 32.57
C GLY A 230 8.71 33.95 31.85
N VAL A 231 9.40 33.79 30.71
CA VAL A 231 9.48 32.51 29.97
C VAL A 231 10.14 31.41 30.82
N LEU A 232 11.28 31.70 31.47
CA LEU A 232 11.96 30.74 32.35
C LEU A 232 11.08 30.34 33.56
N LYS A 233 10.44 31.34 34.19
CA LYS A 233 9.52 31.13 35.32
C LYS A 233 8.28 30.33 34.92
N VAL A 234 7.73 30.57 33.73
CA VAL A 234 6.58 29.83 33.20
C VAL A 234 6.95 28.39 32.89
N PHE A 235 8.11 28.12 32.27
CA PHE A 235 8.56 26.74 32.04
C PHE A 235 8.71 25.98 33.36
N LYS A 236 9.32 26.62 34.36
CA LYS A 236 9.46 26.03 35.70
C LYS A 236 8.10 25.73 36.33
N ASN A 237 7.14 26.66 36.27
CA ASN A 237 5.79 26.43 36.81
C ASN A 237 5.12 25.21 36.13
N LEU A 238 5.18 25.11 34.80
CA LEU A 238 4.62 23.98 34.03
C LEU A 238 5.31 22.66 34.39
N LYS A 239 6.63 22.68 34.60
CA LYS A 239 7.41 21.53 35.06
C LYS A 239 7.03 21.10 36.49
N ASP A 240 6.93 22.04 37.42
CA ASP A 240 6.56 21.77 38.81
C ASP A 240 5.09 21.27 38.91
N GLN A 241 4.20 21.71 38.02
CA GLN A 241 2.84 21.21 37.86
C GLN A 241 2.79 19.77 37.31
N HIS A 242 3.56 19.46 36.26
CA HIS A 242 3.41 18.19 35.52
C HIS A 242 4.37 17.07 35.94
N ASN A 243 5.50 17.36 36.60
CA ASN A 243 6.37 16.33 37.18
C ASN A 243 5.64 15.47 38.23
N ASN A 244 4.58 16.01 38.85
CA ASN A 244 3.75 15.34 39.85
C ASN A 244 2.44 14.75 39.27
N CYS A 245 2.25 14.77 37.95
CA CYS A 245 1.15 14.04 37.33
C CYS A 245 1.50 12.54 37.30
N ASP A 246 0.88 11.77 38.19
CA ASP A 246 0.96 10.31 38.17
C ASP A 246 0.60 9.70 36.80
N VAL A 247 1.10 8.48 36.58
CA VAL A 247 0.88 7.70 35.37
C VAL A 247 -0.63 7.48 35.16
N ILE A 248 -1.18 8.11 34.10
CA ILE A 248 -2.59 7.95 33.72
C ILE A 248 -2.85 6.47 33.41
N SER A 249 -3.63 5.80 34.26
CA SER A 249 -3.96 4.38 34.11
C SER A 249 -4.63 4.07 32.77
N LEU A 250 -4.43 2.85 32.26
CA LEU A 250 -5.16 2.28 31.12
C LEU A 250 -6.57 1.78 31.52
N ASP A 251 -6.83 1.70 32.82
CA ASP A 251 -8.10 1.26 33.43
C ASP A 251 -9.05 2.44 33.70
N VAL A 252 -9.17 3.36 32.74
CA VAL A 252 -10.27 4.33 32.73
C VAL A 252 -11.56 3.55 32.43
N PRO A 253 -12.60 3.62 33.30
CA PRO A 253 -13.84 2.89 33.07
C PRO A 253 -14.56 3.44 31.84
N LEU A 254 -15.04 2.54 30.98
CA LEU A 254 -15.71 2.90 29.73
C LEU A 254 -17.13 3.42 30.03
N GLU A 255 -17.33 4.73 29.97
CA GLU A 255 -18.63 5.39 30.16
C GLU A 255 -19.51 5.32 28.90
N TYR A 256 -18.90 5.19 27.72
CA TYR A 256 -19.59 5.11 26.43
C TYR A 256 -19.14 3.90 25.61
N ASP A 257 -20.08 3.34 24.85
CA ASP A 257 -19.86 2.24 23.92
C ASP A 257 -19.37 2.79 22.55
N ILE A 258 -19.93 3.93 22.12
CA ILE A 258 -19.63 4.59 20.84
C ILE A 258 -19.46 6.10 21.07
N CYS A 259 -18.41 6.70 20.52
CA CYS A 259 -18.37 8.14 20.20
C CYS A 259 -18.67 8.32 18.71
N LEU A 260 -19.80 8.94 18.37
CA LEU A 260 -20.16 9.27 17.00
C LEU A 260 -19.67 10.68 16.66
N SER A 261 -18.92 10.81 15.56
CA SER A 261 -18.33 12.09 15.10
C SER A 261 -18.70 12.35 13.64
N HIS A 262 -19.23 13.54 13.36
CA HIS A 262 -19.77 13.93 12.05
C HIS A 262 -19.80 15.46 11.91
N SER A 263 -19.76 15.97 10.67
CA SER A 263 -20.05 17.39 10.38
C SER A 263 -21.52 17.69 10.66
N SER A 264 -21.87 18.94 10.96
CA SER A 264 -23.28 19.37 11.04
C SER A 264 -24.07 19.07 9.75
N GLU A 265 -23.42 19.12 8.59
CA GLU A 265 -24.02 18.79 7.29
C GLU A 265 -24.39 17.30 7.16
N ASP A 266 -23.69 16.40 7.86
CA ASP A 266 -23.97 14.96 7.87
C ASP A 266 -25.02 14.55 8.91
N GLY A 267 -25.70 15.50 9.54
CA GLY A 267 -26.63 15.26 10.66
C GLY A 267 -27.75 14.25 10.38
N GLU A 268 -28.22 14.15 9.14
CA GLU A 268 -29.19 13.12 8.73
C GLU A 268 -28.58 11.71 8.76
N ILE A 269 -27.38 11.54 8.19
CA ILE A 269 -26.67 10.25 8.16
C ILE A 269 -26.20 9.87 9.57
N ALA A 270 -25.78 10.83 10.40
CA ALA A 270 -25.48 10.60 11.80
C ALA A 270 -26.69 10.11 12.61
N SER A 271 -27.88 10.68 12.34
CA SER A 271 -29.14 10.26 12.96
C SER A 271 -29.56 8.87 12.49
N LEU A 272 -29.33 8.53 11.21
CA LEU A 272 -29.52 7.18 10.67
C LEU A 272 -28.58 6.16 11.34
N VAL A 273 -27.28 6.47 11.42
CA VAL A 273 -26.25 5.64 12.07
C VAL A 273 -26.59 5.38 13.54
N GLU A 274 -26.98 6.43 14.28
CA GLU A 274 -27.47 6.29 15.66
C GLU A 274 -28.70 5.38 15.76
N ALA A 275 -29.68 5.55 14.87
CA ALA A 275 -30.87 4.70 14.85
C ALA A 275 -30.54 3.23 14.57
N LYS A 276 -29.59 2.94 13.66
CA LYS A 276 -29.11 1.57 13.41
C LYS A 276 -28.34 0.98 14.59
N PHE A 277 -27.53 1.78 15.29
CA PHE A 277 -26.86 1.36 16.53
C PHE A 277 -27.88 1.00 17.62
N ARG A 278 -28.85 1.89 17.91
CA ARG A 278 -29.89 1.66 18.92
C ARG A 278 -30.82 0.50 18.55
N ALA A 279 -31.06 0.25 17.25
CA ALA A 279 -31.80 -0.93 16.79
C ALA A 279 -31.00 -2.24 16.97
N SER A 280 -29.66 -2.19 16.87
CA SER A 280 -28.78 -3.34 17.05
C SER A 280 -28.57 -3.68 18.53
N LYS A 281 -28.45 -2.66 19.40
CA LYS A 281 -28.31 -2.78 20.85
C LYS A 281 -29.14 -1.67 21.54
N PRO A 282 -30.31 -1.96 22.13
CA PRO A 282 -31.19 -0.94 22.70
C PRO A 282 -30.64 -0.13 23.88
N ASP A 283 -29.68 -0.68 24.62
CA ASP A 283 -29.00 -0.07 25.78
C ASP A 283 -27.64 0.58 25.42
N ILE A 284 -27.32 0.71 24.12
CA ILE A 284 -26.03 1.24 23.67
C ILE A 284 -25.78 2.68 24.11
N ARG A 285 -24.61 2.91 24.72
CA ARG A 285 -24.22 4.22 25.25
C ARG A 285 -23.48 5.02 24.18
N ILE A 286 -24.21 5.87 23.45
CA ILE A 286 -23.65 6.71 22.39
C ILE A 286 -23.39 8.12 22.93
N SER A 287 -22.15 8.60 22.82
CA SER A 287 -21.83 10.03 22.87
C SER A 287 -21.85 10.62 21.46
N LYS A 288 -22.29 11.88 21.32
CA LYS A 288 -22.20 12.65 20.09
C LYS A 288 -21.27 13.84 20.29
N SER A 289 -20.23 13.94 19.47
CA SER A 289 -19.27 15.04 19.53
C SER A 289 -19.74 16.27 18.73
N ASN A 290 -20.90 16.84 19.09
CA ASN A 290 -21.49 18.03 18.45
C ASN A 290 -20.74 19.34 18.82
N HIS A 291 -19.40 19.35 18.72
CA HIS A 291 -18.57 20.44 19.22
C HIS A 291 -18.49 21.67 18.29
N GLU A 292 -19.17 21.67 17.14
CA GLU A 292 -19.13 22.80 16.20
C GLU A 292 -19.75 24.09 16.78
N ASP A 293 -20.74 23.99 17.66
CA ASP A 293 -21.35 25.13 18.36
C ASP A 293 -20.53 25.62 19.58
N GLU A 294 -19.70 24.76 20.18
CA GLU A 294 -18.98 25.06 21.44
C GLU A 294 -17.56 25.60 21.24
N VAL A 295 -17.05 25.63 20.00
CA VAL A 295 -15.74 26.23 19.63
C VAL A 295 -15.58 27.69 20.10
N ALA A 296 -16.69 28.37 20.39
CA ALA A 296 -16.74 29.79 20.75
C ALA A 296 -16.36 30.14 22.21
N LYS A 297 -16.06 29.18 23.11
CA LYS A 297 -15.87 29.46 24.55
C LYS A 297 -14.66 28.76 25.21
N ASP A 298 -13.52 29.46 25.18
CA ASP A 298 -12.54 29.62 26.28
C ASP A 298 -11.98 28.40 27.07
N SER A 299 -12.37 27.15 26.80
CA SER A 299 -11.95 25.95 27.54
C SER A 299 -10.90 25.11 26.81
N PHE A 300 -10.32 24.15 27.55
CA PHE A 300 -9.26 23.26 27.09
C PHE A 300 -9.84 22.03 26.37
N TRP A 301 -10.63 22.24 25.31
CA TRP A 301 -11.39 21.19 24.60
C TRP A 301 -10.59 19.92 24.21
N GLN A 302 -9.26 20.02 24.03
CA GLN A 302 -8.40 18.85 23.77
C GLN A 302 -8.36 17.86 24.94
N GLU A 303 -8.57 18.33 26.17
CA GLU A 303 -8.68 17.47 27.36
C GLU A 303 -10.05 16.81 27.45
N GLU A 304 -11.12 17.56 27.18
CA GLU A 304 -12.50 17.04 27.11
C GLU A 304 -12.63 15.96 26.01
N VAL A 305 -12.04 16.21 24.83
CA VAL A 305 -11.99 15.25 23.71
C VAL A 305 -11.11 14.02 24.04
N PHE A 306 -9.95 14.22 24.67
CA PHE A 306 -9.09 13.11 25.06
C PHE A 306 -9.71 12.23 26.17
N ASP A 307 -10.36 12.86 27.16
CA ASP A 307 -11.06 12.20 28.25
C ASP A 307 -12.29 11.43 27.74
N LEU A 308 -13.08 12.04 26.85
CA LEU A 308 -14.16 11.36 26.12
C LEU A 308 -13.64 10.11 25.40
N MET A 309 -12.60 10.23 24.56
CA MET A 309 -12.03 9.09 23.83
C MET A 309 -11.46 8.02 24.76
N SER A 310 -10.88 8.40 25.89
CA SER A 310 -10.37 7.45 26.90
C SER A 310 -11.48 6.67 27.60
N ARG A 311 -12.71 7.17 27.58
CA ARG A 311 -13.93 6.56 28.15
C ARG A 311 -14.82 5.87 27.11
N CYS A 312 -14.43 5.90 25.83
CA CYS A 312 -15.18 5.29 24.72
C CYS A 312 -14.57 3.95 24.30
N ALA A 313 -15.42 2.95 24.05
CA ALA A 313 -14.98 1.63 23.57
C ALA A 313 -14.70 1.60 22.05
N ARG A 314 -15.39 2.45 21.28
CA ARG A 314 -15.17 2.73 19.84
C ARG A 314 -15.43 4.22 19.55
N VAL A 315 -14.75 4.75 18.54
CA VAL A 315 -14.93 6.08 17.96
C VAL A 315 -15.24 5.89 16.48
N VAL A 316 -16.35 6.47 16.02
CA VAL A 316 -16.93 6.27 14.69
C VAL A 316 -17.04 7.62 13.97
N PRO A 317 -15.99 8.04 13.23
CA PRO A 317 -16.08 9.13 12.27
C PRO A 317 -16.98 8.80 11.08
N ILE A 318 -17.82 9.74 10.66
CA ILE A 318 -18.55 9.69 9.40
C ILE A 318 -17.75 10.50 8.36
N LEU A 319 -17.00 9.83 7.50
CA LEU A 319 -16.13 10.46 6.51
C LEU A 319 -16.92 10.87 5.26
N SER A 320 -17.05 12.18 5.09
CA SER A 320 -17.64 12.90 3.97
C SER A 320 -16.69 14.01 3.49
N ALA A 321 -17.05 14.77 2.45
CA ALA A 321 -16.33 16.00 2.12
C ALA A 321 -16.44 17.04 3.26
N ALA A 322 -17.65 17.27 3.78
CA ALA A 322 -17.93 18.22 4.86
C ALA A 322 -17.21 17.88 6.17
N PHE A 323 -16.98 16.58 6.47
CA PHE A 323 -16.18 16.14 7.61
C PHE A 323 -14.73 16.63 7.53
N LEU A 324 -14.14 16.69 6.34
CA LEU A 324 -12.76 17.16 6.14
C LEU A 324 -12.63 18.68 6.11
N GLU A 325 -13.69 19.39 5.75
CA GLU A 325 -13.77 20.85 5.89
C GLU A 325 -13.98 21.27 7.36
N SER A 326 -14.70 20.46 8.15
CA SER A 326 -14.85 20.66 9.58
C SER A 326 -13.57 20.35 10.35
N LYS A 327 -12.85 21.42 10.74
CA LYS A 327 -11.66 21.31 11.59
C LYS A 327 -11.92 20.52 12.89
N ALA A 328 -13.10 20.66 13.50
CA ALA A 328 -13.44 19.95 14.74
C ALA A 328 -13.51 18.43 14.50
N CYS A 329 -14.14 18.00 13.41
CA CYS A 329 -14.20 16.60 12.99
C CYS A 329 -12.83 16.00 12.69
N VAL A 330 -12.01 16.72 11.93
CA VAL A 330 -10.62 16.37 11.62
C VAL A 330 -9.74 16.29 12.89
N ASP A 331 -9.98 17.18 13.86
CA ASP A 331 -9.28 17.20 15.14
C ASP A 331 -9.63 15.98 16.01
N LEU A 332 -10.91 15.63 16.06
CA LEU A 332 -11.41 14.41 16.72
C LEU A 332 -10.79 13.16 16.10
N TYR A 333 -10.78 13.06 14.76
CA TYR A 333 -10.16 11.95 14.04
C TYR A 333 -8.68 11.76 14.39
N ASN A 334 -7.89 12.85 14.40
CA ASN A 334 -6.46 12.79 14.68
C ASN A 334 -6.15 12.41 16.14
N MET A 335 -6.97 12.87 17.08
CA MET A 335 -6.84 12.45 18.49
C MET A 335 -7.22 10.96 18.64
N ALA A 336 -8.28 10.51 17.99
CA ALA A 336 -8.69 9.10 18.00
C ALA A 336 -7.61 8.18 17.40
N LEU A 337 -6.93 8.60 16.33
CA LEU A 337 -5.81 7.87 15.73
C LEU A 337 -4.61 7.71 16.71
N CYS A 338 -4.34 8.72 17.54
CA CYS A 338 -3.35 8.62 18.61
C CYS A 338 -3.83 7.67 19.73
N CYS A 339 -5.07 7.86 20.22
CA CYS A 339 -5.64 7.05 21.29
C CYS A 339 -5.75 5.56 20.91
N ASN A 340 -6.10 5.25 19.66
CA ASN A 340 -6.11 3.90 19.08
C ASN A 340 -4.75 3.21 19.25
N ARG A 341 -3.66 3.93 18.94
CA ARG A 341 -2.29 3.46 19.11
C ARG A 341 -1.91 3.27 20.58
N ARG A 342 -2.24 4.23 21.46
CA ARG A 342 -1.93 4.15 22.90
C ARG A 342 -2.68 3.01 23.59
N ALA A 343 -3.95 2.81 23.26
CA ALA A 343 -4.81 1.85 23.94
C ALA A 343 -4.47 0.39 23.61
N GLN A 344 -3.84 0.12 22.46
CA GLN A 344 -3.74 -1.22 21.85
C GLN A 344 -5.11 -1.91 21.73
N ARG A 345 -6.15 -1.10 21.48
CA ARG A 345 -7.54 -1.50 21.23
C ARG A 345 -7.90 -1.01 19.83
N ASP A 346 -8.71 -1.78 19.12
CA ASP A 346 -9.44 -1.31 17.94
C ASP A 346 -10.41 -0.21 18.41
N LEU A 347 -9.99 1.04 18.40
CA LEU A 347 -10.77 2.19 18.86
C LEU A 347 -11.40 2.92 17.67
N LEU A 348 -10.67 3.10 16.59
CA LEU A 348 -11.04 3.97 15.47
C LEU A 348 -11.68 3.17 14.32
N ALA A 349 -12.99 3.36 14.11
CA ALA A 349 -13.77 2.69 13.07
C ALA A 349 -14.51 3.69 12.15
N PRO A 350 -13.84 4.28 11.13
CA PRO A 350 -14.45 5.27 10.25
C PRO A 350 -15.45 4.66 9.26
N LEU A 351 -16.59 5.32 9.07
CA LEU A 351 -17.58 5.02 8.02
C LEU A 351 -17.35 5.95 6.83
N TYR A 352 -16.92 5.41 5.69
CA TYR A 352 -16.72 6.18 4.45
C TYR A 352 -18.01 6.21 3.65
N ILE A 353 -18.73 7.34 3.66
CA ILE A 353 -20.10 7.41 3.15
C ILE A 353 -20.22 7.96 1.73
N GLU A 354 -19.21 8.61 1.18
CA GLU A 354 -19.25 9.18 -0.18
C GLU A 354 -17.85 9.32 -0.78
N SER A 355 -17.77 9.63 -2.09
CA SER A 355 -16.48 9.77 -2.78
C SER A 355 -15.84 11.12 -2.44
N ILE A 356 -14.74 11.09 -1.69
CA ILE A 356 -13.97 12.28 -1.32
C ILE A 356 -12.88 12.53 -2.37
N GLN A 357 -12.76 13.77 -2.85
CA GLN A 357 -11.77 14.14 -3.87
C GLN A 357 -10.38 14.38 -3.28
N ASP A 358 -10.30 15.20 -2.23
CA ASP A 358 -9.05 15.73 -1.67
C ASP A 358 -8.81 15.18 -0.24
N MET A 359 -8.86 13.85 -0.09
CA MET A 359 -8.59 13.18 1.19
C MET A 359 -7.10 13.28 1.57
N PRO A 360 -6.76 13.76 2.79
CA PRO A 360 -5.37 13.79 3.25
C PRO A 360 -4.74 12.39 3.21
N THR A 361 -3.50 12.31 2.70
CA THR A 361 -2.81 11.04 2.41
C THR A 361 -2.85 10.06 3.58
N TYR A 362 -2.57 10.55 4.79
CA TYR A 362 -2.54 9.71 5.99
C TYR A 362 -3.91 9.22 6.45
N MET A 363 -5.02 9.90 6.11
CA MET A 363 -6.37 9.42 6.38
C MET A 363 -6.77 8.30 5.40
N GLY A 364 -6.34 8.43 4.13
CA GLY A 364 -6.50 7.36 3.13
C GLY A 364 -5.67 6.11 3.40
N LEU A 365 -4.68 6.19 4.30
CA LEU A 365 -3.90 5.06 4.81
C LEU A 365 -4.52 4.39 6.06
N VAL A 366 -5.61 4.92 6.61
CA VAL A 366 -6.35 4.30 7.72
C VAL A 366 -7.49 3.45 7.15
N GLN A 367 -7.66 2.25 7.73
CA GLN A 367 -8.75 1.34 7.38
C GLN A 367 -10.12 1.97 7.67
N TYR A 368 -11.05 1.88 6.72
CA TYR A 368 -12.41 2.42 6.85
C TYR A 368 -13.44 1.42 6.30
N ILE A 369 -14.68 1.57 6.77
CA ILE A 369 -15.83 0.77 6.32
C ILE A 369 -16.52 1.51 5.18
N ASP A 370 -16.43 0.99 3.95
CA ASP A 370 -17.08 1.59 2.77
C ASP A 370 -18.61 1.46 2.85
N CYS A 371 -19.26 2.54 3.26
CA CYS A 371 -20.71 2.74 3.24
C CYS A 371 -21.17 3.52 1.99
N SER A 372 -20.31 3.73 1.00
CA SER A 372 -20.60 4.68 -0.10
C SER A 372 -21.44 4.08 -1.23
N PRO A 373 -22.25 4.92 -1.94
CA PRO A 373 -22.66 6.28 -1.58
C PRO A 373 -23.90 6.24 -0.66
N LYS A 374 -23.73 6.58 0.62
CA LYS A 374 -24.78 6.70 1.65
C LYS A 374 -25.74 5.49 1.69
N ASP A 375 -25.18 4.28 1.57
CA ASP A 375 -25.89 3.01 1.46
C ASP A 375 -26.41 2.54 2.83
N GLU A 376 -27.72 2.70 3.06
CA GLU A 376 -28.37 2.34 4.33
C GLU A 376 -28.19 0.86 4.71
N ALA A 377 -28.11 -0.06 3.74
CA ALA A 377 -27.95 -1.48 4.03
C ALA A 377 -26.52 -1.76 4.52
N LYS A 378 -25.50 -1.17 3.89
CA LYS A 378 -24.12 -1.21 4.39
C LYS A 378 -24.00 -0.54 5.76
N ILE A 379 -24.62 0.63 5.97
CA ILE A 379 -24.61 1.34 7.25
C ILE A 379 -25.22 0.47 8.35
N SER A 380 -26.40 -0.12 8.12
CA SER A 380 -27.07 -1.00 9.08
C SER A 380 -26.19 -2.19 9.46
N LYS A 381 -25.61 -2.85 8.45
CA LYS A 381 -24.69 -3.98 8.61
C LYS A 381 -23.44 -3.59 9.41
N SER A 382 -22.87 -2.42 9.14
CA SER A 382 -21.69 -1.89 9.83
C SER A 382 -21.97 -1.59 11.32
N CYS A 383 -23.14 -1.03 11.62
CA CYS A 383 -23.56 -0.81 13.01
C CYS A 383 -23.73 -2.12 13.78
N GLU A 384 -24.30 -3.17 13.16
CA GLU A 384 -24.32 -4.51 13.76
C GLU A 384 -22.89 -5.04 13.99
N ASP A 385 -22.01 -4.96 12.97
CA ASP A 385 -20.66 -5.53 13.04
C ASP A 385 -19.84 -4.91 14.17
N LEU A 386 -19.96 -3.59 14.38
CA LEU A 386 -19.33 -2.86 15.48
C LEU A 386 -19.94 -3.23 16.86
N VAL A 387 -21.27 -3.36 16.97
CA VAL A 387 -21.94 -3.83 18.20
C VAL A 387 -21.47 -5.24 18.58
N ASN A 388 -21.43 -6.16 17.61
CA ASN A 388 -20.91 -7.50 17.80
C ASN A 388 -19.41 -7.51 18.16
N SER A 389 -18.66 -6.43 17.95
CA SER A 389 -17.26 -6.30 18.37
C SER A 389 -17.13 -5.88 19.83
N LEU A 390 -17.93 -4.90 20.26
CA LEU A 390 -17.98 -4.43 21.66
C LEU A 390 -18.28 -5.55 22.66
N GLU A 391 -19.15 -6.49 22.30
CA GLU A 391 -19.52 -7.66 23.11
C GLU A 391 -18.42 -8.75 23.16
N ARG A 392 -17.43 -8.73 22.25
CA ARG A 392 -16.29 -9.65 22.27
C ARG A 392 -15.09 -9.05 22.99
N ASP A 393 -14.75 -7.80 22.67
CA ASP A 393 -13.56 -7.10 23.20
C ASP A 393 -13.60 -6.91 24.72
N SER A 394 -14.80 -6.82 25.30
CA SER A 394 -15.04 -6.74 26.75
C SER A 394 -14.54 -7.97 27.55
N THR A 395 -13.96 -8.98 26.88
CA THR A 395 -13.41 -10.19 27.52
C THR A 395 -11.89 -10.33 27.46
N LYS A 396 -11.15 -9.55 26.63
CA LYS A 396 -9.70 -9.76 26.43
C LYS A 396 -8.90 -8.49 26.13
N VAL A 397 -8.13 -8.03 27.12
CA VAL A 397 -6.98 -7.14 26.88
C VAL A 397 -5.82 -7.99 26.36
N HIS A 398 -5.38 -7.75 25.12
CA HIS A 398 -4.25 -8.47 24.53
C HIS A 398 -2.92 -7.90 25.04
N THR A 399 -2.02 -8.77 25.48
CA THR A 399 -0.65 -8.43 25.90
C THR A 399 0.33 -8.96 24.85
N GLU A 400 0.95 -8.08 24.06
CA GLU A 400 2.05 -8.47 23.16
C GLU A 400 3.34 -8.71 23.98
N VAL A 401 3.73 -9.97 24.15
CA VAL A 401 5.06 -10.33 24.67
C VAL A 401 6.04 -10.38 23.49
N VAL A 402 6.87 -9.35 23.36
CA VAL A 402 7.98 -9.35 22.40
C VAL A 402 9.02 -10.36 22.87
N SER A 403 9.18 -11.44 22.11
CA SER A 403 10.24 -12.44 22.30
C SER A 403 11.22 -12.36 21.13
N THR A 404 12.48 -12.13 21.45
CA THR A 404 13.57 -12.02 20.47
C THR A 404 14.12 -13.41 20.15
N ASP A 405 13.68 -14.01 19.04
CA ASP A 405 14.54 -14.82 18.15
C ASP A 405 13.80 -15.32 16.90
N ALA A 406 14.58 -15.58 15.83
CA ALA A 406 14.14 -15.99 14.49
C ALA A 406 13.35 -14.95 13.67
N SER A 407 13.22 -15.20 12.36
CA SER A 407 12.69 -14.23 11.37
C SER A 407 11.26 -13.75 11.72
N PRO A 408 11.01 -12.43 11.77
CA PRO A 408 9.81 -11.86 12.39
C PRO A 408 8.50 -12.05 11.61
N LEU A 409 8.54 -12.57 10.37
CA LEU A 409 7.38 -12.65 9.45
C LEU A 409 7.03 -14.07 9.00
N HIS A 410 7.44 -15.10 9.75
CA HIS A 410 7.08 -16.50 9.44
C HIS A 410 5.75 -16.88 10.12
N TYR A 411 4.74 -17.29 9.35
CA TYR A 411 3.41 -17.67 9.84
C TYR A 411 3.06 -19.13 9.53
N ASP A 412 2.26 -19.78 10.37
CA ASP A 412 1.72 -21.11 10.09
C ASP A 412 0.48 -21.03 9.19
N VAL A 413 -0.37 -20.03 9.40
CA VAL A 413 -1.57 -19.76 8.58
C VAL A 413 -1.67 -18.27 8.27
N PHE A 414 -1.95 -17.94 7.01
CA PHE A 414 -2.45 -16.63 6.60
C PHE A 414 -3.96 -16.76 6.34
N VAL A 415 -4.78 -15.87 6.88
CA VAL A 415 -6.24 -15.86 6.64
C VAL A 415 -6.63 -14.60 5.85
N SER A 416 -6.83 -14.78 4.54
CA SER A 416 -7.28 -13.75 3.61
C SER A 416 -8.81 -13.79 3.48
N TYR A 417 -9.45 -12.62 3.57
CA TYR A 417 -10.92 -12.47 3.50
C TYR A 417 -11.28 -11.04 3.07
N CYS A 418 -12.52 -10.80 2.65
CA CYS A 418 -13.03 -9.44 2.46
C CYS A 418 -13.65 -8.95 3.78
N HIS A 419 -13.54 -7.66 4.12
CA HIS A 419 -14.01 -7.13 5.41
C HIS A 419 -15.49 -7.42 5.71
N GLN A 420 -16.32 -7.61 4.67
CA GLN A 420 -17.74 -8.03 4.80
C GLN A 420 -17.90 -9.47 5.35
N ASP A 421 -16.91 -10.34 5.11
CA ASP A 421 -16.84 -11.73 5.59
C ASP A 421 -16.13 -11.84 6.96
N SER A 422 -15.78 -10.72 7.61
CA SER A 422 -15.02 -10.67 8.87
C SER A 422 -15.59 -11.54 9.98
N ARG A 423 -16.92 -11.58 10.17
CA ARG A 423 -17.57 -12.48 11.15
C ARG A 423 -17.19 -13.95 10.92
N LEU A 424 -17.10 -14.39 9.66
CA LEU A 424 -16.75 -15.77 9.30
C LEU A 424 -15.24 -16.03 9.45
N ALA A 425 -14.41 -15.03 9.13
CA ALA A 425 -12.96 -15.11 9.32
C ALA A 425 -12.58 -15.25 10.81
N VAL A 426 -13.23 -14.48 11.70
CA VAL A 426 -13.06 -14.60 13.16
C VAL A 426 -13.37 -16.02 13.64
N LEU A 427 -14.50 -16.62 13.22
CA LEU A 427 -14.87 -17.98 13.62
C LEU A 427 -13.83 -19.03 13.22
N ILE A 428 -13.21 -18.88 12.04
CA ILE A 428 -12.11 -19.73 11.57
C ILE A 428 -10.84 -19.52 12.42
N VAL A 429 -10.46 -18.27 12.70
CA VAL A 429 -9.28 -17.96 13.52
C VAL A 429 -9.45 -18.46 14.96
N GLU A 430 -10.62 -18.26 15.57
CA GLU A 430 -10.96 -18.81 16.88
C GLU A 430 -10.92 -20.34 16.89
N LYS A 431 -11.45 -21.00 15.85
CA LYS A 431 -11.41 -22.45 15.72
C LYS A 431 -9.97 -22.97 15.59
N LEU A 432 -9.12 -22.33 14.79
CA LEU A 432 -7.71 -22.67 14.65
C LEU A 432 -6.94 -22.49 15.98
N LYS A 433 -7.10 -21.35 16.64
CA LYS A 433 -6.49 -21.10 17.98
C LYS A 433 -7.01 -22.06 19.05
N LYS A 434 -8.27 -22.52 18.98
CA LYS A 434 -8.85 -23.53 19.88
C LYS A 434 -8.30 -24.94 19.64
N LEU A 435 -7.96 -25.28 18.39
CA LEU A 435 -7.30 -26.54 18.03
C LEU A 435 -5.81 -26.55 18.39
N ASN A 436 -5.10 -25.43 18.17
CA ASN A 436 -3.73 -25.23 18.61
C ASN A 436 -3.45 -23.75 18.92
N PRO A 437 -3.33 -23.36 20.22
CA PRO A 437 -3.06 -21.98 20.60
C PRO A 437 -1.71 -21.41 20.10
N GLN A 438 -0.73 -22.28 19.82
CA GLN A 438 0.63 -21.89 19.45
C GLN A 438 0.78 -21.48 17.96
N LEU A 439 -0.23 -21.69 17.12
CA LEU A 439 -0.19 -21.30 15.71
C LEU A 439 0.09 -19.81 15.55
N ARG A 440 1.07 -19.43 14.73
CA ARG A 440 1.20 -18.06 14.24
C ARG A 440 0.23 -17.86 13.08
N ILE A 441 -0.78 -17.03 13.27
CA ILE A 441 -1.86 -16.80 12.31
C ILE A 441 -1.87 -15.31 11.97
N PHE A 442 -1.58 -14.97 10.71
CA PHE A 442 -1.74 -13.59 10.22
C PHE A 442 -3.23 -13.30 10.03
N PHE A 443 -3.72 -12.24 10.66
CA PHE A 443 -5.12 -11.83 10.61
C PHE A 443 -5.27 -10.31 10.64
N ASP A 444 -5.94 -9.76 9.62
CA ASP A 444 -5.90 -8.35 9.22
C ASP A 444 -6.29 -7.35 10.33
N LEU A 445 -7.32 -7.66 11.13
CA LEU A 445 -7.90 -6.77 12.16
C LEU A 445 -6.95 -6.37 13.32
N GLN A 446 -5.72 -6.90 13.40
CA GLN A 446 -4.81 -6.61 14.54
C GLN A 446 -3.36 -6.30 14.14
N GLU A 447 -2.88 -6.71 12.96
CA GLU A 447 -1.45 -6.62 12.61
C GLU A 447 -1.09 -5.42 11.71
N LEU A 448 -2.04 -4.86 10.93
CA LEU A 448 -1.75 -3.71 10.04
C LEU A 448 -1.70 -2.36 10.78
N LYS A 449 -0.63 -2.15 11.54
CA LYS A 449 -0.28 -0.86 12.15
C LYS A 449 0.02 0.16 11.03
N VAL A 450 -0.79 1.22 10.94
CA VAL A 450 -0.69 2.32 9.96
C VAL A 450 0.72 2.94 9.95
N GLY A 451 1.17 3.50 8.81
CA GLY A 451 2.33 4.39 8.75
C GLY A 451 3.60 3.82 8.10
N ILE A 452 3.79 2.50 8.03
CA ILE A 452 4.90 1.89 7.29
C ILE A 452 4.36 0.83 6.33
N ALA A 453 4.66 0.99 5.03
CA ALA A 453 4.53 0.03 3.93
C ALA A 453 3.76 -1.27 4.21
N TRP A 454 2.46 -1.17 4.54
CA TRP A 454 1.64 -2.32 4.95
C TRP A 454 1.60 -3.42 3.88
N GLN A 455 1.63 -3.03 2.60
CA GLN A 455 1.74 -3.91 1.45
C GLN A 455 3.05 -4.74 1.43
N ARG A 456 4.18 -4.18 1.91
CA ARG A 456 5.45 -4.90 2.05
C ARG A 456 5.31 -5.99 3.10
N THR A 457 4.76 -5.65 4.27
CA THR A 457 4.47 -6.59 5.35
C THR A 457 3.50 -7.69 4.90
N LEU A 458 2.42 -7.31 4.21
CA LEU A 458 1.41 -8.22 3.64
C LEU A 458 2.05 -9.24 2.69
N TYR A 459 2.78 -8.77 1.67
CA TYR A 459 3.43 -9.66 0.71
C TYR A 459 4.50 -10.54 1.37
N HIS A 460 5.26 -10.05 2.35
CA HIS A 460 6.22 -10.87 3.10
C HIS A 460 5.56 -11.88 4.04
N ALA A 461 4.41 -11.55 4.65
CA ALA A 461 3.63 -12.50 5.44
C ALA A 461 3.04 -13.63 4.57
N ILE A 462 2.61 -13.32 3.34
CA ILE A 462 2.21 -14.33 2.35
C ILE A 462 3.43 -15.14 1.87
N ASP A 463 4.57 -14.49 1.65
CA ASP A 463 5.80 -15.18 1.27
C ASP A 463 6.31 -16.13 2.37
N GLY A 464 6.15 -15.75 3.65
CA GLY A 464 6.56 -16.48 4.84
C GLY A 464 5.50 -17.38 5.51
N CYS A 465 4.31 -17.53 4.92
CA CYS A 465 3.28 -18.42 5.46
C CYS A 465 3.50 -19.89 5.03
N ARG A 466 3.12 -20.86 5.89
CA ARG A 466 3.06 -22.29 5.52
C ARG A 466 1.77 -22.67 4.81
N SER A 467 0.67 -22.02 5.19
CA SER A 467 -0.65 -22.20 4.57
C SER A 467 -1.31 -20.84 4.36
N PHE A 468 -2.01 -20.67 3.25
CA PHE A 468 -2.84 -19.51 2.95
C PHE A 468 -4.28 -19.97 2.77
N MET A 469 -5.19 -19.47 3.60
CA MET A 469 -6.62 -19.73 3.54
C MET A 469 -7.34 -18.50 2.97
N ALA A 470 -8.13 -18.69 1.92
CA ALA A 470 -8.88 -17.62 1.27
C ALA A 470 -10.38 -17.81 1.51
N LEU A 471 -11.06 -16.86 2.16
CA LEU A 471 -12.52 -16.84 2.28
C LEU A 471 -13.11 -16.22 1.02
N VAL A 472 -13.48 -17.07 0.07
CA VAL A 472 -13.94 -16.65 -1.26
C VAL A 472 -15.44 -16.32 -1.24
N SER A 473 -15.75 -15.04 -1.40
CA SER A 473 -17.09 -14.46 -1.56
C SER A 473 -17.18 -13.61 -2.84
N ASN A 474 -18.39 -13.18 -3.22
CA ASN A 474 -18.58 -12.24 -4.33
C ASN A 474 -17.94 -10.87 -4.05
N SER A 475 -17.74 -10.50 -2.78
CA SER A 475 -17.07 -9.26 -2.39
C SER A 475 -15.54 -9.42 -2.36
N TYR A 476 -15.03 -10.58 -1.94
CA TYR A 476 -13.63 -10.97 -2.11
C TYR A 476 -13.21 -10.89 -3.59
N MET A 477 -14.01 -11.47 -4.50
CA MET A 477 -13.71 -11.45 -5.94
C MET A 477 -13.85 -10.07 -6.62
N LYS A 478 -14.35 -9.04 -5.91
CA LYS A 478 -14.40 -7.64 -6.38
C LYS A 478 -13.28 -6.77 -5.78
N SER A 479 -12.62 -7.23 -4.73
CA SER A 479 -11.51 -6.51 -4.09
C SER A 479 -10.21 -6.77 -4.83
N ALA A 480 -9.61 -5.71 -5.40
CA ALA A 480 -8.32 -5.80 -6.07
C ALA A 480 -7.21 -6.31 -5.14
N MET A 481 -7.23 -5.93 -3.85
CA MET A 481 -6.27 -6.41 -2.86
C MET A 481 -6.44 -7.91 -2.59
N CYS A 482 -7.66 -8.37 -2.30
CA CYS A 482 -7.93 -9.79 -2.07
C CYS A 482 -7.56 -10.65 -3.30
N ILE A 483 -7.81 -10.15 -4.52
CA ILE A 483 -7.39 -10.80 -5.77
C ILE A 483 -5.86 -10.83 -5.92
N GLU A 484 -5.13 -9.79 -5.54
CA GLU A 484 -3.65 -9.80 -5.57
C GLU A 484 -3.06 -10.80 -4.56
N GLU A 485 -3.59 -10.85 -3.33
CA GLU A 485 -3.20 -11.85 -2.32
C GLU A 485 -3.49 -13.28 -2.82
N PHE A 486 -4.68 -13.50 -3.39
CA PHE A 486 -5.10 -14.75 -4.00
C PHE A 486 -4.16 -15.16 -5.16
N ASN A 487 -3.82 -14.23 -6.05
CA ASN A 487 -2.91 -14.47 -7.17
C ASN A 487 -1.50 -14.84 -6.67
N LEU A 488 -1.01 -14.14 -5.65
CA LEU A 488 0.30 -14.40 -5.03
C LEU A 488 0.34 -15.79 -4.38
N ALA A 489 -0.64 -16.11 -3.52
CA ALA A 489 -0.71 -17.40 -2.85
C ALA A 489 -0.93 -18.57 -3.82
N LEU A 490 -1.71 -18.37 -4.90
CA LEU A 490 -1.90 -19.38 -5.94
C LEU A 490 -0.63 -19.61 -6.77
N ALA A 491 0.10 -18.56 -7.13
CA ALA A 491 1.40 -18.70 -7.80
C ALA A 491 2.42 -19.45 -6.91
N LYS A 492 2.47 -19.12 -5.61
CA LYS A 492 3.27 -19.87 -4.62
C LYS A 492 2.82 -21.33 -4.49
N HIS A 493 1.55 -21.63 -4.64
CA HIS A 493 1.07 -23.01 -4.58
C HIS A 493 1.50 -23.84 -5.80
N CYS A 494 1.53 -23.22 -6.98
CA CYS A 494 1.92 -23.85 -8.24
C CYS A 494 3.45 -23.99 -8.43
N SER A 495 4.27 -23.09 -7.86
CA SER A 495 5.74 -23.16 -7.97
C SER A 495 6.34 -24.38 -7.25
N LEU A 496 7.35 -25.03 -7.87
CA LEU A 496 8.10 -26.16 -7.30
C LEU A 496 8.70 -25.84 -5.94
N ASP A 497 9.44 -24.72 -5.86
CA ASP A 497 10.33 -24.38 -4.75
C ASP A 497 9.58 -23.92 -3.49
N SER A 498 8.32 -23.54 -3.65
CA SER A 498 7.43 -23.12 -2.56
C SER A 498 6.67 -24.30 -1.97
N MET A 499 6.46 -24.27 -0.64
CA MET A 499 5.69 -25.29 0.10
C MET A 499 4.30 -24.79 0.56
N VAL A 500 3.89 -23.58 0.13
CA VAL A 500 2.63 -22.95 0.55
C VAL A 500 1.42 -23.80 0.19
N ARG A 501 0.60 -24.13 1.21
CA ARG A 501 -0.68 -24.80 1.00
C ARG A 501 -1.79 -23.79 0.77
N PHE A 502 -2.45 -23.85 -0.39
CA PHE A 502 -3.55 -22.94 -0.73
C PHE A 502 -4.90 -23.60 -0.41
N ILE A 503 -5.74 -22.92 0.38
CA ILE A 503 -6.98 -23.47 0.93
C ILE A 503 -8.12 -22.46 0.68
N PRO A 504 -8.75 -22.45 -0.51
CA PRO A 504 -9.86 -21.56 -0.79
C PRO A 504 -11.17 -22.15 -0.25
N VAL A 505 -11.79 -21.43 0.68
CA VAL A 505 -13.05 -21.74 1.37
C VAL A 505 -14.13 -20.84 0.79
N CYS A 506 -15.06 -21.40 0.03
CA CYS A 506 -16.15 -20.67 -0.60
C CYS A 506 -17.29 -20.49 0.41
N VAL A 507 -17.42 -19.28 0.97
CA VAL A 507 -18.33 -18.98 2.08
C VAL A 507 -19.75 -18.63 1.63
N GLU A 508 -19.94 -18.31 0.35
CA GLU A 508 -21.25 -18.08 -0.25
C GLU A 508 -21.29 -18.56 -1.72
N ARG A 509 -22.46 -18.44 -2.36
CA ARG A 509 -22.60 -18.79 -3.78
C ARG A 509 -22.09 -17.66 -4.67
N LEU A 510 -21.01 -17.92 -5.38
CA LEU A 510 -20.49 -16.99 -6.38
C LEU A 510 -21.49 -16.82 -7.55
N VAL A 511 -21.71 -15.58 -7.96
CA VAL A 511 -22.59 -15.18 -9.08
C VAL A 511 -21.89 -15.46 -10.41
N ASP A 512 -20.63 -15.04 -10.50
CA ASP A 512 -19.72 -15.34 -11.61
C ASP A 512 -18.71 -16.41 -11.19
N ASN A 513 -18.27 -17.25 -12.13
CA ASN A 513 -17.16 -18.18 -11.92
C ASN A 513 -15.92 -17.73 -12.73
N PRO A 514 -15.11 -16.78 -12.22
CA PRO A 514 -13.98 -16.23 -12.97
C PRO A 514 -12.93 -17.31 -13.31
N PRO A 515 -12.23 -17.21 -14.46
CA PRO A 515 -11.24 -18.19 -14.91
C PRO A 515 -10.20 -18.63 -13.86
N GLU A 516 -9.83 -17.70 -12.98
CA GLU A 516 -8.93 -17.87 -11.84
C GLU A 516 -9.32 -19.05 -10.93
N LEU A 517 -10.62 -19.33 -10.78
CA LEU A 517 -11.15 -20.38 -9.89
C LEU A 517 -11.37 -21.72 -10.61
N GLN A 518 -11.43 -21.74 -11.95
CA GLN A 518 -11.80 -22.94 -12.72
C GLN A 518 -10.85 -24.13 -12.51
N HIS A 519 -9.60 -23.87 -12.12
CA HIS A 519 -8.56 -24.86 -11.92
C HIS A 519 -8.22 -25.12 -10.44
N VAL A 520 -8.94 -24.50 -9.50
CA VAL A 520 -8.69 -24.62 -8.06
C VAL A 520 -9.94 -25.16 -7.37
N LYS A 521 -9.84 -26.30 -6.67
CA LYS A 521 -10.99 -26.88 -5.99
C LYS A 521 -11.34 -26.09 -4.72
N LEU A 522 -12.32 -25.20 -4.87
CA LEU A 522 -13.01 -24.54 -3.78
C LEU A 522 -13.59 -25.57 -2.79
N ILE A 523 -13.40 -25.31 -1.50
CA ILE A 523 -14.06 -26.05 -0.42
C ILE A 523 -15.40 -25.38 -0.15
N ASN A 524 -16.50 -26.14 -0.21
CA ASN A 524 -17.83 -25.57 0.02
C ASN A 524 -18.07 -25.33 1.52
N ALA A 525 -18.24 -24.08 1.91
CA ALA A 525 -18.65 -23.64 3.25
C ALA A 525 -19.83 -22.65 3.17
N THR A 526 -20.71 -22.78 2.17
CA THR A 526 -21.94 -21.96 2.06
C THR A 526 -22.84 -22.07 3.30
N PRO A 527 -23.73 -21.10 3.55
CA PRO A 527 -24.66 -21.15 4.69
C PRO A 527 -25.42 -22.47 4.80
N GLY A 528 -25.49 -23.02 6.02
CA GLY A 528 -26.05 -24.34 6.29
C GLY A 528 -25.06 -25.52 6.19
N VAL A 529 -23.85 -25.32 5.65
CA VAL A 529 -22.73 -26.27 5.71
C VAL A 529 -21.41 -25.65 6.19
N PHE A 530 -21.42 -24.38 6.60
CA PHE A 530 -20.24 -23.64 7.04
C PHE A 530 -19.53 -24.31 8.22
N GLU A 531 -20.23 -24.59 9.31
CA GLU A 531 -19.63 -25.11 10.54
C GLU A 531 -19.03 -26.51 10.37
N PRO A 532 -19.72 -27.49 9.73
CA PRO A 532 -19.10 -28.79 9.41
C PRO A 532 -17.90 -28.68 8.46
N ALA A 533 -17.94 -27.77 7.47
CA ALA A 533 -16.81 -27.56 6.57
C ALA A 533 -15.61 -26.94 7.32
N VAL A 534 -15.82 -25.91 8.12
CA VAL A 534 -14.79 -25.25 8.94
C VAL A 534 -14.20 -26.21 9.98
N GLU A 535 -15.01 -27.06 10.60
CA GLU A 535 -14.55 -28.12 11.51
C GLU A 535 -13.54 -29.07 10.82
N ILE A 536 -13.91 -29.59 9.63
CA ILE A 536 -13.07 -30.51 8.86
C ILE A 536 -11.81 -29.83 8.33
N VAL A 537 -11.93 -28.60 7.81
CA VAL A 537 -10.81 -27.83 7.24
C VAL A 537 -9.81 -27.42 8.30
N CYS A 538 -10.26 -26.82 9.41
CA CYS A 538 -9.37 -26.35 10.46
C CYS A 538 -8.64 -27.52 11.14
N THR A 539 -9.33 -28.63 11.40
CA THR A 539 -8.71 -29.83 11.98
C THR A 539 -7.67 -30.41 11.03
N SER A 540 -8.03 -30.61 9.75
CA SER A 540 -7.10 -31.08 8.71
C SER A 540 -5.88 -30.18 8.51
N LEU A 541 -6.05 -28.86 8.62
CA LEU A 541 -4.97 -27.89 8.53
C LEU A 541 -4.02 -27.98 9.74
N VAL A 542 -4.55 -28.08 10.96
CA VAL A 542 -3.73 -28.23 12.18
C VAL A 542 -3.02 -29.58 12.22
N ASP A 543 -3.65 -30.65 11.73
CA ASP A 543 -3.03 -31.97 11.56
C ASP A 543 -1.90 -31.91 10.51
N TRP A 544 -2.14 -31.35 9.32
CA TRP A 544 -1.10 -31.17 8.30
C TRP A 544 0.08 -30.31 8.80
N ILE A 545 -0.20 -29.22 9.50
CA ILE A 545 0.80 -28.34 10.14
C ILE A 545 1.66 -29.11 11.16
N ALA A 546 1.07 -30.09 11.84
CA ALA A 546 1.74 -30.96 12.81
C ALA A 546 2.33 -32.25 12.20
N GLY A 547 2.32 -32.41 10.87
CA GLY A 547 2.86 -33.58 10.18
C GLY A 547 2.01 -34.85 10.30
N ARG A 548 0.71 -34.71 10.58
CA ARG A 548 -0.28 -35.79 10.61
C ARG A 548 -1.12 -35.80 9.32
N ASP A 549 -1.78 -36.93 9.06
CA ASP A 549 -2.72 -37.07 7.94
C ASP A 549 -3.96 -36.17 8.12
N TRP A 550 -4.48 -35.65 7.01
CA TRP A 550 -5.67 -34.80 6.93
C TRP A 550 -6.94 -35.62 6.59
N HIS A 551 -8.12 -35.00 6.67
CA HIS A 551 -9.37 -35.67 6.34
C HIS A 551 -9.46 -36.01 4.83
N PRO A 552 -9.74 -37.27 4.43
CA PRO A 552 -9.66 -37.71 3.02
C PRO A 552 -10.52 -36.94 2.00
N GLN A 553 -11.58 -36.24 2.44
CA GLN A 553 -12.37 -35.37 1.54
C GLN A 553 -11.57 -34.17 1.01
N LEU A 554 -10.51 -33.76 1.73
CA LEU A 554 -9.62 -32.65 1.39
C LEU A 554 -8.31 -33.10 0.72
N ASP A 555 -8.20 -34.37 0.32
CA ASP A 555 -7.05 -34.89 -0.44
C ASP A 555 -6.72 -34.03 -1.65
N SER A 556 -7.73 -33.57 -2.37
CA SER A 556 -7.61 -32.69 -3.54
C SER A 556 -7.05 -31.29 -3.25
N VAL A 557 -6.87 -30.93 -1.97
CA VAL A 557 -6.32 -29.64 -1.50
C VAL A 557 -4.95 -29.86 -0.86
N PHE A 558 -4.82 -30.88 0.01
CA PHE A 558 -3.57 -31.18 0.71
C PHE A 558 -2.57 -32.02 -0.09
N ARG A 559 -3.02 -32.94 -0.96
CA ARG A 559 -2.14 -33.72 -1.86
C ARG A 559 -1.73 -32.86 -3.05
N ARG A 560 -0.45 -32.51 -3.15
CA ARG A 560 0.08 -31.71 -4.27
C ARG A 560 -0.04 -32.50 -5.59
N ARG A 561 -0.79 -31.97 -6.56
CA ARG A 561 -0.91 -32.58 -7.91
C ARG A 561 0.27 -32.15 -8.77
N ILE A 562 1.09 -33.10 -9.23
CA ILE A 562 2.28 -32.82 -10.05
C ILE A 562 1.89 -32.10 -11.36
N GLY A 563 0.79 -32.47 -12.01
CA GLY A 563 0.27 -31.79 -13.22
C GLY A 563 -0.36 -30.40 -13.00
N MET A 564 -0.38 -29.87 -11.77
CA MET A 564 -0.71 -28.46 -11.49
C MET A 564 0.54 -27.61 -11.20
N ILE A 565 1.72 -28.22 -11.16
CA ILE A 565 2.97 -27.50 -10.94
C ILE A 565 3.25 -26.64 -12.18
N VAL A 566 3.37 -25.33 -11.94
CA VAL A 566 3.46 -24.28 -12.95
C VAL A 566 4.30 -23.17 -12.34
N ASP A 567 5.52 -22.96 -12.85
CA ASP A 567 6.29 -21.75 -12.52
C ASP A 567 5.76 -20.58 -13.36
N ILE A 568 5.37 -19.50 -12.67
CA ILE A 568 4.94 -18.25 -13.29
C ILE A 568 6.06 -17.67 -14.18
N SER A 569 7.32 -17.83 -13.79
CA SER A 569 8.51 -17.34 -14.50
C SER A 569 8.65 -17.97 -15.88
N GLU A 570 8.37 -19.27 -15.99
CA GLU A 570 8.41 -20.02 -17.24
C GLU A 570 7.29 -19.58 -18.18
N TYR A 571 6.05 -19.51 -17.69
CA TYR A 571 4.91 -19.03 -18.50
C TYR A 571 5.03 -17.54 -18.86
N ALA A 572 5.66 -16.71 -18.02
CA ALA A 572 5.97 -15.32 -18.36
C ALA A 572 7.06 -15.24 -19.46
N ALA A 573 8.08 -16.09 -19.40
CA ALA A 573 9.10 -16.20 -20.45
C ALA A 573 8.51 -16.70 -21.78
N GLU A 574 7.66 -17.72 -21.74
CA GLU A 574 7.00 -18.27 -22.94
C GLU A 574 5.97 -17.30 -23.53
N ARG A 575 5.21 -16.56 -22.70
CA ARG A 575 4.35 -15.48 -23.19
C ARG A 575 5.17 -14.42 -23.93
N ARG A 576 6.27 -13.96 -23.34
CA ARG A 576 7.21 -13.03 -24.01
C ARG A 576 7.76 -13.61 -25.31
N ARG A 577 8.10 -14.90 -25.34
CA ARG A 577 8.59 -15.60 -26.53
C ARG A 577 7.57 -15.53 -27.66
N LEU A 578 6.33 -15.91 -27.39
CA LEU A 578 5.26 -15.94 -28.39
C LEU A 578 4.83 -14.54 -28.83
N GLN A 579 4.83 -13.56 -27.92
CA GLN A 579 4.63 -12.14 -28.27
C GLN A 579 5.76 -11.63 -29.19
N PHE A 580 7.01 -12.03 -28.96
CA PHE A 580 8.15 -11.69 -29.81
C PHE A 580 8.03 -12.34 -31.20
N PHE A 581 7.79 -13.65 -31.29
CA PHE A 581 7.62 -14.34 -32.58
C PHE A 581 6.40 -13.84 -33.37
N LYS A 582 5.27 -13.55 -32.71
CA LYS A 582 4.09 -12.95 -33.38
C LYS A 582 4.35 -11.53 -33.91
N LYS A 583 5.30 -10.80 -33.32
CA LYS A 583 5.64 -9.42 -33.72
C LYS A 583 6.81 -9.35 -34.71
N TYR A 584 7.68 -10.36 -34.73
CA TYR A 584 8.94 -10.38 -35.46
C TYR A 584 9.24 -11.77 -36.09
N GLY A 585 8.24 -12.45 -36.64
CA GLY A 585 8.37 -13.82 -37.15
C GLY A 585 7.30 -14.21 -38.17
N LYS A 586 7.46 -15.41 -38.73
CA LYS A 586 6.50 -16.14 -39.58
C LYS A 586 6.80 -17.64 -39.47
N GLY A 587 5.77 -18.48 -39.48
CA GLY A 587 5.91 -19.95 -39.62
C GLY A 587 6.99 -20.59 -38.73
N GLY A 588 6.74 -20.63 -37.42
CA GLY A 588 7.57 -21.33 -36.42
C GLY A 588 8.99 -20.81 -36.21
N THR A 589 9.47 -19.90 -37.05
CA THR A 589 10.88 -19.50 -37.16
C THR A 589 11.06 -18.00 -36.94
N THR A 590 12.28 -17.62 -36.53
CA THR A 590 12.69 -16.21 -36.68
C THR A 590 12.77 -15.94 -38.18
N LEU A 591 11.94 -15.02 -38.66
CA LEU A 591 11.91 -14.33 -39.96
C LEU A 591 12.29 -15.11 -41.24
N ASN A 592 11.56 -14.84 -42.33
CA ASN A 592 12.04 -15.16 -43.67
C ASN A 592 11.74 -13.99 -44.63
N CYS A 593 12.53 -12.93 -44.48
CA CYS A 593 12.53 -11.73 -45.31
C CYS A 593 13.89 -11.03 -45.16
N GLU A 594 14.51 -10.57 -46.26
CA GLU A 594 15.82 -9.90 -46.20
C GLU A 594 15.75 -8.45 -45.67
N ASP A 595 14.56 -7.87 -45.57
CA ASP A 595 14.32 -6.49 -45.16
C ASP A 595 13.28 -6.42 -44.02
N VAL A 596 13.73 -6.55 -42.78
CA VAL A 596 12.88 -6.33 -41.59
C VAL A 596 13.35 -5.10 -40.84
N ALA A 597 12.49 -4.06 -40.84
CA ALA A 597 12.70 -2.85 -40.05
C ALA A 597 12.52 -3.16 -38.56
N PHE A 598 13.59 -3.00 -37.78
CA PHE A 598 13.60 -3.24 -36.35
C PHE A 598 14.22 -2.04 -35.61
N PRO A 599 13.62 -1.57 -34.52
CA PRO A 599 12.27 -1.88 -34.05
C PRO A 599 11.18 -1.34 -35.00
N ILE A 600 9.92 -1.73 -34.78
CA ILE A 600 8.80 -1.22 -35.60
C ILE A 600 8.78 0.32 -35.52
N PRO A 601 8.87 1.05 -36.64
CA PRO A 601 8.93 2.51 -36.63
C PRO A 601 7.70 3.12 -35.96
N VAL A 602 7.92 4.09 -35.08
CA VAL A 602 6.83 4.90 -34.51
C VAL A 602 6.47 5.99 -35.54
N PRO A 603 5.20 6.15 -35.97
CA PRO A 603 4.83 7.09 -37.04
C PRO A 603 5.29 8.53 -36.80
N SER A 604 5.52 9.33 -37.84
CA SER A 604 6.11 10.67 -37.71
C SER A 604 5.39 11.59 -36.71
N ASP A 605 4.06 11.48 -36.63
CA ASP A 605 3.23 12.38 -35.82
C ASP A 605 3.19 11.94 -34.35
N LEU A 606 4.14 12.45 -33.56
CA LEU A 606 3.96 12.60 -32.11
C LEU A 606 3.11 13.87 -31.89
N PRO A 607 1.94 13.80 -31.23
CA PRO A 607 1.21 15.01 -30.90
C PRO A 607 2.03 15.83 -29.90
N LEU A 608 2.47 17.01 -30.32
CA LEU A 608 3.04 18.02 -29.44
C LEU A 608 2.04 18.29 -28.31
N VAL A 609 2.45 17.98 -27.07
CA VAL A 609 1.70 18.38 -25.89
C VAL A 609 2.03 19.85 -25.65
N GLU A 610 1.06 20.74 -25.85
CA GLU A 610 1.21 22.13 -25.43
C GLU A 610 1.46 22.16 -23.92
N SER A 611 2.59 22.73 -23.52
CA SER A 611 3.07 22.71 -22.14
C SER A 611 2.22 23.62 -21.25
N THR A 612 1.24 23.03 -20.55
CA THR A 612 0.68 23.63 -19.33
C THR A 612 1.81 23.89 -18.35
N GLU A 613 1.83 25.05 -17.68
CA GLU A 613 3.01 25.68 -17.06
C GLU A 613 3.61 25.02 -15.80
N ASN A 614 3.51 23.69 -15.66
CA ASN A 614 4.27 22.88 -14.71
C ASN A 614 5.03 21.78 -15.47
N GLU A 615 6.36 21.78 -15.39
CA GLU A 615 7.24 20.78 -16.03
C GLU A 615 7.16 19.42 -15.31
N VAL A 616 6.18 18.60 -15.70
CA VAL A 616 6.05 17.21 -15.24
C VAL A 616 7.02 16.32 -16.02
N CYS A 617 7.88 15.58 -15.32
CA CYS A 617 8.81 14.63 -15.94
C CYS A 617 8.06 13.56 -16.76
N ASP A 618 8.44 13.36 -18.03
CA ASP A 618 7.83 12.34 -18.90
C ASP A 618 8.29 10.92 -18.51
N ILE A 619 9.60 10.75 -18.30
CA ILE A 619 10.22 9.45 -18.03
C ILE A 619 11.21 9.59 -16.87
N ALA A 620 10.91 8.91 -15.76
CA ALA A 620 11.88 8.63 -14.72
C ALA A 620 12.41 7.18 -14.84
N PHE A 621 13.55 6.93 -14.19
CA PHE A 621 14.13 5.60 -14.06
C PHE A 621 14.26 5.19 -12.60
N SER A 622 14.16 3.88 -12.37
CA SER A 622 14.47 3.22 -11.10
C SER A 622 15.31 1.97 -11.40
N CYS A 623 16.48 1.86 -10.76
CA CYS A 623 17.44 0.77 -10.96
C CYS A 623 18.33 0.63 -9.72
N ALA A 624 18.93 -0.54 -9.51
CA ALA A 624 19.99 -0.65 -8.51
C ALA A 624 21.26 0.12 -8.99
N PRO A 625 22.12 0.60 -8.07
CA PRO A 625 23.31 1.38 -8.44
C PRO A 625 24.28 0.65 -9.39
N THR A 626 24.34 -0.69 -9.30
CA THR A 626 25.13 -1.57 -10.18
C THR A 626 24.60 -1.64 -11.62
N ASP A 627 23.31 -1.37 -11.82
CA ASP A 627 22.61 -1.51 -13.09
C ASP A 627 22.47 -0.17 -13.86
N LYS A 628 23.02 0.93 -13.33
CA LYS A 628 22.88 2.29 -13.88
C LYS A 628 23.33 2.43 -15.35
N MET A 629 24.21 1.55 -15.82
CA MET A 629 24.61 1.45 -17.24
C MET A 629 23.41 1.31 -18.20
N PHE A 630 22.37 0.56 -17.82
CA PHE A 630 21.17 0.38 -18.64
C PHE A 630 20.29 1.63 -18.68
N VAL A 631 20.25 2.39 -17.58
CA VAL A 631 19.56 3.69 -17.51
C VAL A 631 20.23 4.71 -18.43
N THR A 632 21.54 4.92 -18.30
CA THR A 632 22.26 5.91 -19.12
C THR A 632 22.23 5.53 -20.59
N PHE A 633 22.34 4.25 -20.94
CA PHE A 633 22.19 3.77 -22.31
C PHE A 633 20.77 4.00 -22.87
N MET A 634 19.72 3.64 -22.12
CA MET A 634 18.33 3.81 -22.55
C MET A 634 17.93 5.29 -22.66
N ALA A 635 18.36 6.12 -21.70
CA ALA A 635 18.13 7.56 -21.71
C ALA A 635 18.89 8.27 -22.85
N GLY A 636 20.07 7.76 -23.25
CA GLY A 636 20.77 8.19 -24.47
C GLY A 636 19.92 7.99 -25.72
N ILE A 637 19.47 6.76 -25.99
CA ILE A 637 18.60 6.46 -27.14
C ILE A 637 17.33 7.30 -27.13
N LEU A 638 16.69 7.48 -25.96
CA LEU A 638 15.49 8.30 -25.84
C LEU A 638 15.73 9.77 -26.20
N ARG A 639 16.90 10.33 -25.89
CA ARG A 639 17.26 11.72 -26.26
C ARG A 639 17.54 11.85 -27.75
N GLU A 640 18.23 10.89 -28.38
CA GLU A 640 18.45 10.90 -29.83
C GLU A 640 17.13 10.74 -30.62
N VAL A 641 16.22 9.88 -30.14
CA VAL A 641 14.94 9.59 -30.83
C VAL A 641 13.86 10.65 -30.54
N CYS A 642 13.85 11.26 -29.35
CA CYS A 642 12.85 12.24 -28.91
C CYS A 642 13.47 13.32 -27.98
N PRO A 643 14.23 14.30 -28.53
CA PRO A 643 14.94 15.32 -27.75
C PRO A 643 14.08 16.21 -26.83
N TRP A 644 12.75 16.20 -27.02
CA TRP A 644 11.77 17.02 -26.29
C TRP A 644 11.19 16.36 -25.03
N LEU A 645 11.55 15.11 -24.72
CA LEU A 645 11.06 14.42 -23.51
C LEU A 645 11.84 14.87 -22.26
N ILE A 646 11.12 15.17 -21.17
CA ILE A 646 11.75 15.47 -19.88
C ILE A 646 12.13 14.17 -19.19
N ILE A 647 13.43 13.84 -19.17
CA ILE A 647 13.97 12.55 -18.70
C ILE A 647 14.87 12.73 -17.47
N LYS A 648 14.53 12.07 -16.35
CA LYS A 648 15.35 11.98 -15.12
C LYS A 648 15.94 10.58 -14.97
N GLU A 649 17.26 10.45 -15.14
CA GLU A 649 18.00 9.18 -14.99
C GLU A 649 18.18 8.75 -13.53
N THR A 650 18.40 9.70 -12.63
CA THR A 650 18.46 9.49 -11.18
C THR A 650 17.83 10.66 -10.48
N ALA A 651 17.31 10.44 -9.28
CA ALA A 651 17.03 11.51 -8.34
C ALA A 651 18.34 12.13 -7.83
N ASP A 652 18.33 13.43 -7.53
CA ASP A 652 19.49 14.15 -7.02
C ASP A 652 19.73 13.90 -5.51
N ASN A 653 18.74 13.31 -4.82
CA ASN A 653 18.74 12.91 -3.40
C ASN A 653 17.62 11.87 -3.13
N GLU A 654 17.65 11.25 -1.94
CA GLU A 654 16.47 10.55 -1.34
C GLU A 654 15.20 11.42 -1.41
N ASP A 655 15.44 12.74 -1.31
CA ASP A 655 14.52 13.86 -1.40
C ASP A 655 13.48 13.71 -2.52
N GLU A 656 14.03 13.69 -3.73
CA GLU A 656 13.35 13.56 -5.00
C GLU A 656 13.00 12.09 -5.32
N ARG A 657 13.71 11.10 -4.76
CA ARG A 657 13.62 9.66 -5.13
C ARG A 657 12.17 9.16 -5.18
N LEU A 658 11.43 9.26 -4.09
CA LEU A 658 10.03 8.80 -4.05
C LEU A 658 9.07 9.78 -4.77
N ALA A 659 9.27 11.08 -4.61
CA ALA A 659 8.42 12.10 -5.25
C ALA A 659 8.50 12.07 -6.79
N LEU A 660 9.62 11.61 -7.37
CA LEU A 660 9.80 11.36 -8.79
C LEU A 660 8.97 10.15 -9.24
N MET A 661 8.88 9.09 -8.42
CA MET A 661 7.99 7.94 -8.65
C MET A 661 6.51 8.33 -8.59
N GLU A 662 6.15 9.35 -7.81
CA GLU A 662 4.79 9.89 -7.66
C GLU A 662 4.38 10.91 -8.73
N SER A 663 5.35 11.63 -9.30
CA SER A 663 5.11 12.70 -10.27
C SER A 663 5.29 12.25 -11.73
N ALA A 664 6.35 11.52 -12.06
CA ALA A 664 6.72 11.22 -13.46
C ALA A 664 5.62 10.47 -14.23
N ARG A 665 5.43 10.78 -15.51
CA ARG A 665 4.34 10.26 -16.35
C ARG A 665 4.48 8.77 -16.67
N LYS A 666 5.72 8.30 -16.86
CA LYS A 666 6.13 6.90 -16.94
C LYS A 666 7.35 6.69 -16.05
N VAL A 667 7.47 5.50 -15.47
CA VAL A 667 8.70 5.08 -14.78
C VAL A 667 9.20 3.76 -15.34
N VAL A 668 10.43 3.76 -15.85
CA VAL A 668 11.14 2.56 -16.29
C VAL A 668 11.84 1.94 -15.10
N VAL A 669 11.48 0.71 -14.76
CA VAL A 669 12.09 -0.03 -13.65
C VAL A 669 12.98 -1.14 -14.21
N PHE A 670 14.28 -1.07 -13.93
CA PHE A 670 15.24 -2.11 -14.30
C PHE A 670 15.35 -3.14 -13.17
N LEU A 671 14.67 -4.29 -13.34
CA LEU A 671 14.62 -5.36 -12.35
C LEU A 671 15.84 -6.30 -12.48
N SER A 672 16.52 -6.52 -11.35
CA SER A 672 17.70 -7.36 -11.17
C SER A 672 17.71 -8.01 -9.77
N ALA A 673 18.66 -8.90 -9.49
CA ALA A 673 18.89 -9.37 -8.12
C ALA A 673 19.21 -8.21 -7.17
N SER A 674 20.15 -7.33 -7.57
CA SER A 674 20.52 -6.11 -6.85
C SER A 674 19.31 -5.22 -6.49
N TYR A 675 18.34 -5.10 -7.41
CA TYR A 675 17.12 -4.32 -7.20
C TYR A 675 16.22 -4.94 -6.13
N LEU A 676 16.08 -6.27 -6.12
CA LEU A 676 15.27 -7.01 -5.15
C LEU A 676 15.91 -7.05 -3.75
N GLU A 677 17.23 -6.82 -3.67
CA GLU A 677 18.01 -6.78 -2.42
C GLU A 677 18.09 -5.37 -1.80
N SER A 678 17.92 -4.30 -2.58
CA SER A 678 17.86 -2.91 -2.08
C SER A 678 16.52 -2.59 -1.41
N VAL A 679 16.56 -2.00 -0.21
CA VAL A 679 15.37 -1.55 0.51
C VAL A 679 14.74 -0.34 -0.18
N GLU A 680 15.59 0.53 -0.73
CA GLU A 680 15.27 1.79 -1.39
C GLU A 680 14.53 1.54 -2.72
N GLN A 681 15.08 0.68 -3.59
CA GLN A 681 14.47 0.34 -4.87
C GLN A 681 13.18 -0.48 -4.70
N VAL A 682 13.11 -1.35 -3.69
CA VAL A 682 11.85 -2.05 -3.33
C VAL A 682 10.78 -1.07 -2.84
N GLU A 683 11.17 0.00 -2.12
CA GLU A 683 10.26 1.06 -1.68
C GLU A 683 9.73 1.91 -2.85
N GLU A 684 10.60 2.33 -3.78
CA GLU A 684 10.19 2.95 -5.06
C GLU A 684 9.16 2.08 -5.79
N PHE A 685 9.42 0.76 -5.84
CA PHE A 685 8.53 -0.19 -6.50
C PHE A 685 7.16 -0.27 -5.84
N HIS A 686 7.07 -0.16 -4.51
CA HIS A 686 5.80 -0.17 -3.79
C HIS A 686 5.01 1.11 -4.02
N THR A 687 5.67 2.27 -4.04
CA THR A 687 5.06 3.55 -4.45
C THR A 687 4.51 3.46 -5.87
N LEU A 688 5.24 2.84 -6.81
CA LEU A 688 4.77 2.61 -8.18
C LEU A 688 3.59 1.63 -8.27
N LEU A 689 3.59 0.53 -7.51
CA LEU A 689 2.47 -0.42 -7.45
C LEU A 689 1.20 0.22 -6.88
N LEU A 690 1.31 1.01 -5.81
CA LEU A 690 0.19 1.78 -5.25
C LEU A 690 -0.37 2.75 -6.30
N ARG A 691 0.49 3.58 -6.90
CA ARG A 691 0.12 4.54 -7.95
C ARG A 691 -0.54 3.87 -9.16
N GLN A 692 -0.11 2.66 -9.50
CA GLN A 692 -0.66 1.83 -10.57
C GLN A 692 -2.06 1.24 -10.27
N ARG A 693 -2.45 1.08 -8.99
CA ARG A 693 -3.83 0.69 -8.61
C ARG A 693 -4.82 1.85 -8.70
N TYR A 694 -4.43 3.03 -8.23
CA TYR A 694 -5.34 4.17 -8.05
C TYR A 694 -5.50 5.06 -9.30
N ARG A 695 -4.54 5.06 -10.23
CA ARG A 695 -4.63 5.84 -11.49
C ARG A 695 -4.98 4.97 -12.70
N SER A 696 -6.25 5.01 -13.12
CA SER A 696 -6.72 4.47 -14.41
C SER A 696 -6.93 5.60 -15.42
N PRO A 697 -6.66 5.44 -16.73
CA PRO A 697 -6.22 4.21 -17.43
C PRO A 697 -4.72 4.18 -17.78
N THR A 698 -3.93 5.17 -17.35
CA THR A 698 -2.51 5.28 -17.76
C THR A 698 -1.61 4.40 -16.90
N GLN A 699 -1.16 3.26 -17.45
CA GLN A 699 -0.12 2.44 -16.84
C GLN A 699 1.14 3.28 -16.60
N VAL A 700 1.53 3.47 -15.34
CA VAL A 700 2.72 4.24 -14.93
C VAL A 700 3.97 3.36 -15.00
N LEU A 701 3.86 2.13 -14.49
CA LEU A 701 4.97 1.20 -14.28
C LEU A 701 5.36 0.51 -15.59
N PHE A 702 6.61 0.68 -16.03
CA PHE A 702 7.19 0.04 -17.20
C PHE A 702 8.43 -0.82 -16.80
N PRO A 703 8.23 -2.09 -16.41
CA PRO A 703 9.32 -2.92 -15.90
C PRO A 703 10.09 -3.63 -17.03
N VAL A 704 11.41 -3.60 -16.93
CA VAL A 704 12.38 -4.25 -17.82
C VAL A 704 13.27 -5.13 -16.96
N SER A 705 13.22 -6.45 -17.17
CA SER A 705 14.07 -7.41 -16.46
C SER A 705 15.44 -7.48 -17.13
N ILE A 706 16.52 -7.28 -16.38
CA ILE A 706 17.89 -7.38 -16.93
C ILE A 706 18.24 -8.86 -17.13
N HIS A 707 18.11 -9.64 -16.06
CA HIS A 707 18.38 -11.07 -16.00
C HIS A 707 17.27 -11.81 -15.26
N ARG A 708 17.32 -13.16 -15.24
CA ARG A 708 16.38 -13.98 -14.44
C ARG A 708 16.46 -13.55 -12.96
N LEU A 709 15.33 -13.11 -12.40
CA LEU A 709 15.25 -12.62 -11.02
C LEU A 709 15.35 -13.78 -10.00
N PRO A 710 15.82 -13.53 -8.77
CA PRO A 710 15.69 -14.47 -7.64
C PRO A 710 14.24 -14.90 -7.38
N GLN A 711 14.02 -16.12 -6.87
CA GLN A 711 12.66 -16.65 -6.65
C GLN A 711 11.83 -15.86 -5.61
N LEU A 712 12.49 -15.10 -4.72
CA LEU A 712 11.85 -14.23 -3.72
C LEU A 712 12.35 -12.79 -3.85
N PRO A 713 11.51 -11.77 -3.56
CA PRO A 713 10.09 -11.87 -3.19
C PRO A 713 9.18 -12.29 -4.35
N THR A 714 8.21 -13.18 -4.11
CA THR A 714 7.48 -13.85 -5.22
C THR A 714 6.70 -12.86 -6.09
N TYR A 715 6.19 -11.76 -5.52
CA TYR A 715 5.30 -10.83 -6.22
C TYR A 715 5.95 -10.14 -7.42
N PHE A 716 7.28 -9.98 -7.47
CA PHE A 716 7.98 -9.39 -8.63
C PHE A 716 7.75 -10.19 -9.92
N HIS A 717 7.65 -11.52 -9.84
CA HIS A 717 7.38 -12.39 -11.01
C HIS A 717 5.94 -12.30 -11.52
N LEU A 718 5.04 -11.74 -10.70
CA LEU A 718 3.64 -11.51 -11.05
C LEU A 718 3.42 -10.15 -11.72
N VAL A 719 4.40 -9.25 -11.71
CA VAL A 719 4.26 -7.94 -12.34
C VAL A 719 4.36 -8.07 -13.87
N PRO A 720 3.43 -7.48 -14.65
CA PRO A 720 3.46 -7.54 -16.11
C PRO A 720 4.75 -6.95 -16.72
N CYS A 721 5.68 -7.82 -17.11
CA CYS A 721 6.97 -7.45 -17.69
C CYS A 721 7.15 -8.12 -19.05
N ASP A 722 7.02 -7.35 -20.13
CA ASP A 722 7.14 -7.82 -21.52
C ASP A 722 8.61 -7.93 -21.99
N PHE A 723 9.58 -7.33 -21.27
CA PHE A 723 10.99 -7.26 -21.67
C PHE A 723 11.91 -7.99 -20.68
N ASN A 724 12.67 -8.96 -21.16
CA ASN A 724 13.89 -9.43 -20.49
C ASN A 724 15.08 -9.29 -21.44
N LEU A 725 16.16 -8.66 -20.96
CA LEU A 725 17.32 -8.29 -21.77
C LEU A 725 18.29 -9.46 -22.01
N SER A 726 18.36 -10.42 -21.09
CA SER A 726 19.19 -11.64 -21.20
C SER A 726 18.65 -12.72 -22.15
N ASN A 727 17.49 -12.51 -22.77
CA ASN A 727 16.85 -13.52 -23.63
C ASN A 727 17.66 -13.82 -24.90
N LEU A 728 17.92 -15.10 -25.15
CA LEU A 728 18.75 -15.56 -26.29
C LEU A 728 18.17 -15.20 -27.67
N TRP A 729 16.86 -14.96 -27.81
CA TRP A 729 16.28 -14.56 -29.10
C TRP A 729 16.81 -13.21 -29.62
N TRP A 730 17.35 -12.35 -28.75
CA TRP A 730 18.06 -11.14 -29.19
C TRP A 730 19.36 -11.48 -29.94
N LEU A 731 20.04 -12.59 -29.64
CA LEU A 731 21.16 -13.11 -30.44
C LEU A 731 20.67 -13.78 -31.73
N GLU A 732 19.59 -14.55 -31.65
CA GLU A 732 19.06 -15.28 -32.82
C GLU A 732 18.61 -14.35 -33.94
N LEU A 733 18.02 -13.19 -33.59
CA LEU A 733 17.53 -12.21 -34.56
C LEU A 733 18.62 -11.70 -35.51
N PHE A 734 19.82 -11.38 -35.02
CA PHE A 734 20.91 -10.81 -35.83
C PHE A 734 21.93 -11.85 -36.32
N SER A 735 21.97 -13.04 -35.71
CA SER A 735 22.82 -14.14 -36.20
C SER A 735 22.22 -14.90 -37.38
N LYS A 736 20.89 -14.78 -37.60
CA LYS A 736 20.17 -15.47 -38.67
C LYS A 736 19.69 -14.53 -39.79
N HIS A 737 19.52 -13.23 -39.54
CA HIS A 737 18.85 -12.30 -40.46
C HIS A 737 19.62 -11.01 -40.70
N LYS A 738 19.39 -10.41 -41.88
CA LYS A 738 19.64 -8.99 -42.11
C LYS A 738 18.52 -8.20 -41.42
N VAL A 739 18.89 -7.23 -40.60
CA VAL A 739 17.94 -6.44 -39.82
C VAL A 739 18.23 -4.97 -40.06
N ASN A 740 17.24 -4.23 -40.57
CA ASN A 740 17.40 -2.83 -40.91
C ASN A 740 17.16 -1.97 -39.66
N LEU A 741 18.26 -1.45 -39.11
CA LEU A 741 18.30 -0.62 -37.89
C LEU A 741 18.14 0.87 -38.22
N PRO A 742 17.73 1.72 -37.25
CA PRO A 742 17.81 3.16 -37.40
C PRO A 742 19.28 3.62 -37.38
N SER A 743 19.73 4.38 -38.37
CA SER A 743 21.14 4.81 -38.49
C SER A 743 21.63 5.58 -37.26
N HIS A 744 20.81 6.45 -36.68
CA HIS A 744 21.14 7.17 -35.44
C HIS A 744 21.37 6.24 -34.24
N PHE A 745 20.74 5.06 -34.21
CA PHE A 745 21.02 4.05 -33.19
C PHE A 745 22.36 3.35 -33.46
N GLU A 746 22.70 3.04 -34.73
CA GLU A 746 24.00 2.46 -35.05
C GLU A 746 25.15 3.42 -34.69
N ASP A 747 25.05 4.69 -35.06
CA ASP A 747 26.04 5.73 -34.73
C ASP A 747 26.18 5.89 -33.19
N TYR A 748 25.06 6.04 -32.47
CA TYR A 748 25.06 6.14 -31.01
C TYR A 748 25.64 4.87 -30.36
N TRP A 749 25.33 3.68 -30.90
CA TRP A 749 25.80 2.40 -30.39
C TRP A 749 27.32 2.24 -30.49
N GLN A 750 27.93 2.55 -31.65
CA GLN A 750 29.39 2.44 -31.80
C GLN A 750 30.16 3.36 -30.84
N ILE A 751 29.58 4.52 -30.50
CA ILE A 751 30.14 5.48 -29.53
C ILE A 751 29.94 4.99 -28.09
N SER A 752 28.71 4.62 -27.72
CA SER A 752 28.32 4.27 -26.33
C SER A 752 28.87 2.92 -25.87
N ARG A 753 29.02 1.93 -26.76
CA ARG A 753 29.52 0.58 -26.41
C ARG A 753 30.86 0.57 -25.65
N VAL A 754 31.75 1.54 -25.92
CA VAL A 754 33.05 1.67 -25.24
C VAL A 754 32.92 2.29 -23.85
N LYS A 755 31.90 3.12 -23.64
CA LYS A 755 31.67 3.90 -22.41
C LYS A 755 30.78 3.14 -21.42
N ASP A 756 29.66 2.62 -21.89
CA ASP A 756 28.55 2.13 -21.07
C ASP A 756 28.57 0.59 -20.92
N GLN A 757 29.52 -0.12 -21.55
CA GLN A 757 29.81 -1.57 -21.42
C GLN A 757 28.65 -2.54 -21.69
N VAL A 758 27.53 -2.06 -22.22
CA VAL A 758 26.41 -2.91 -22.68
C VAL A 758 26.88 -3.82 -23.83
N GLU A 759 26.34 -5.04 -23.92
CA GLU A 759 26.58 -5.95 -25.06
C GLU A 759 25.55 -5.79 -26.18
N HIS A 760 25.94 -6.11 -27.42
CA HIS A 760 25.10 -5.94 -28.61
C HIS A 760 23.70 -6.59 -28.52
N PRO A 761 23.51 -7.81 -27.98
CA PRO A 761 22.16 -8.40 -27.87
C PRO A 761 21.30 -7.66 -26.84
N VAL A 762 21.90 -7.27 -25.72
CA VAL A 762 21.24 -6.53 -24.64
C VAL A 762 20.80 -5.15 -25.12
N ALA A 763 21.63 -4.48 -25.90
CA ALA A 763 21.32 -3.18 -26.51
C ALA A 763 20.07 -3.23 -27.41
N MET A 764 19.87 -4.34 -28.12
CA MET A 764 18.69 -4.55 -28.98
C MET A 764 17.42 -4.80 -28.16
N GLY A 765 17.53 -5.47 -27.01
CA GLY A 765 16.44 -5.57 -26.03
C GLY A 765 16.03 -4.20 -25.48
N VAL A 766 17.00 -3.34 -25.17
CA VAL A 766 16.75 -1.95 -24.74
C VAL A 766 16.11 -1.13 -25.86
N LEU A 767 16.61 -1.22 -27.10
CA LEU A 767 16.03 -0.53 -28.26
C LEU A 767 14.56 -0.93 -28.51
N ALA A 768 14.24 -2.22 -28.38
CA ALA A 768 12.85 -2.70 -28.46
C ALA A 768 11.97 -2.17 -27.31
N ALA A 769 12.52 -2.05 -26.10
CA ALA A 769 11.84 -1.47 -24.94
C ALA A 769 11.56 0.03 -25.14
N VAL A 770 12.55 0.80 -25.64
CA VAL A 770 12.39 2.24 -25.98
C VAL A 770 11.22 2.47 -26.92
N TYR A 771 11.17 1.77 -28.05
CA TYR A 771 10.10 1.99 -29.04
C TYR A 771 8.72 1.54 -28.52
N SER A 772 8.68 0.53 -27.63
CA SER A 772 7.46 0.15 -26.94
C SER A 772 6.98 1.21 -25.94
N LEU A 773 7.90 1.80 -25.17
CA LEU A 773 7.61 2.91 -24.26
C LEU A 773 7.09 4.14 -25.01
N LEU A 774 7.74 4.50 -26.12
CA LEU A 774 7.31 5.60 -27.00
C LEU A 774 5.92 5.35 -27.60
N HIS A 775 5.58 4.10 -27.94
CA HIS A 775 4.22 3.73 -28.38
C HIS A 775 3.20 3.89 -27.24
N GLN A 776 3.51 3.46 -26.01
CA GLN A 776 2.65 3.66 -24.83
C GLN A 776 2.50 5.14 -24.42
N LEU A 777 3.46 6.01 -24.73
CA LEU A 777 3.37 7.46 -24.54
C LEU A 777 2.50 8.15 -25.60
N ARG A 778 2.26 7.51 -26.74
CA ARG A 778 1.48 8.05 -27.88
C ARG A 778 0.02 7.63 -27.92
N SER A 779 -0.34 6.47 -27.37
CA SER A 779 -1.74 6.04 -27.31
C SER A 779 -2.56 7.11 -26.59
N LYS A 780 -3.44 7.79 -27.34
CA LYS A 780 -4.23 8.92 -26.86
C LYS A 780 -5.02 8.54 -25.61
N ARG A 781 -5.44 9.56 -24.85
CA ARG A 781 -6.60 9.44 -23.95
C ARG A 781 -7.75 8.77 -24.72
N GLU A 782 -8.05 7.50 -24.44
CA GLU A 782 -9.44 7.08 -24.52
C GLU A 782 -10.20 8.01 -23.57
N HIS A 783 -11.25 8.67 -24.06
CA HIS A 783 -12.11 9.44 -23.17
C HIS A 783 -12.63 8.48 -22.10
N PRO A 784 -12.46 8.78 -20.79
CA PRO A 784 -13.04 7.93 -19.75
C PRO A 784 -14.57 8.05 -19.84
N LEU A 785 -15.19 7.10 -20.54
CA LEU A 785 -16.65 6.96 -20.70
C LEU A 785 -17.30 6.51 -19.38
N LEU A 786 -17.18 7.36 -18.35
CA LEU A 786 -17.74 7.20 -17.00
C LEU A 786 -17.59 5.80 -16.39
N ARG A 787 -16.52 5.08 -16.78
CA ARG A 787 -16.11 3.84 -16.13
C ARG A 787 -15.58 4.22 -14.76
N LYS A 788 -16.37 3.89 -13.73
CA LYS A 788 -16.03 4.02 -12.31
C LYS A 788 -14.57 3.59 -12.09
N ALA A 789 -13.89 4.28 -11.17
CA ALA A 789 -12.52 3.97 -10.76
C ALA A 789 -12.48 2.65 -9.94
N ASN A 790 -12.79 1.54 -10.60
CA ASN A 790 -12.61 0.20 -10.07
C ASN A 790 -11.10 -0.05 -10.00
N HIS A 791 -10.57 -0.15 -8.78
CA HIS A 791 -9.24 -0.66 -8.52
C HIS A 791 -9.00 -1.95 -9.33
N GLN A 792 -7.92 -2.00 -10.10
CA GLN A 792 -7.54 -3.19 -10.87
C GLN A 792 -6.36 -3.88 -10.20
N PRO A 793 -6.34 -5.22 -10.11
CA PRO A 793 -5.20 -5.96 -9.57
C PRO A 793 -3.99 -5.79 -10.51
N VAL A 794 -2.86 -5.38 -9.97
CA VAL A 794 -1.62 -5.17 -10.75
C VAL A 794 -0.88 -6.48 -11.00
N LEU A 795 -1.03 -7.45 -10.09
CA LEU A 795 -0.35 -8.76 -10.16
C LEU A 795 -1.12 -9.75 -11.05
N LEU A 796 -0.41 -10.35 -12.00
CA LEU A 796 -0.91 -11.38 -12.92
C LEU A 796 -1.41 -12.61 -12.17
N ASN A 797 -2.55 -13.14 -12.60
CA ASN A 797 -3.01 -14.46 -12.20
C ASN A 797 -2.34 -15.55 -13.06
N VAL A 798 -1.74 -16.56 -12.41
CA VAL A 798 -1.02 -17.67 -13.07
C VAL A 798 -1.90 -18.52 -14.03
N ILE A 799 -3.18 -18.72 -13.71
CA ILE A 799 -4.13 -19.49 -14.54
C ILE A 799 -4.53 -18.69 -15.79
N ARG A 800 -4.73 -17.36 -15.66
CA ARG A 800 -4.92 -16.48 -16.82
C ARG A 800 -3.68 -16.44 -17.70
N LEU A 801 -2.48 -16.33 -17.12
CA LEU A 801 -1.22 -16.33 -17.86
C LEU A 801 -1.01 -17.64 -18.65
N ARG A 802 -1.29 -18.80 -18.05
CA ARG A 802 -1.31 -20.10 -18.74
C ARG A 802 -2.32 -20.13 -19.90
N SER A 803 -3.49 -19.54 -19.71
CA SER A 803 -4.54 -19.46 -20.74
C SER A 803 -4.15 -18.53 -21.89
N ASP A 804 -3.48 -17.41 -21.62
CA ASP A 804 -2.94 -16.49 -22.62
C ASP A 804 -1.83 -17.15 -23.45
N VAL A 805 -0.91 -17.89 -22.83
CA VAL A 805 0.13 -18.68 -23.52
C VAL A 805 -0.52 -19.74 -24.41
N ALA A 806 -1.50 -20.49 -23.91
CA ALA A 806 -2.22 -21.51 -24.68
C ALA A 806 -3.03 -20.92 -25.86
N ARG A 807 -3.43 -19.64 -25.79
CA ARG A 807 -4.01 -18.91 -26.92
C ARG A 807 -2.94 -18.49 -27.93
N LEU A 808 -1.86 -17.86 -27.46
CA LEU A 808 -0.76 -17.39 -28.31
C LEU A 808 -0.08 -18.53 -29.08
N LEU A 809 0.09 -19.71 -28.47
CA LEU A 809 0.59 -20.92 -29.16
C LEU A 809 -0.30 -21.31 -30.35
N LYS A 810 -1.62 -21.24 -30.19
CA LYS A 810 -2.57 -21.55 -31.29
C LYS A 810 -2.52 -20.50 -32.38
N GLU A 811 -2.39 -19.23 -32.03
CA GLU A 811 -2.25 -18.13 -32.99
C GLU A 811 -0.99 -18.30 -33.84
N VAL A 812 0.17 -18.57 -33.23
CA VAL A 812 1.44 -18.79 -33.94
C VAL A 812 1.43 -20.05 -34.81
N ASN A 813 0.88 -21.17 -34.31
CA ASN A 813 0.86 -22.43 -35.07
C ASN A 813 -0.13 -22.42 -36.25
N VAL A 814 -1.22 -21.64 -36.17
CA VAL A 814 -2.18 -21.50 -37.28
C VAL A 814 -1.58 -20.72 -38.46
N GLU A 815 -0.64 -19.81 -38.20
CA GLU A 815 0.08 -19.09 -39.27
C GLU A 815 1.11 -19.98 -40.01
N ASP A 816 1.59 -21.05 -39.40
CA ASP A 816 2.59 -21.99 -39.98
C ASP A 816 1.93 -23.00 -40.97
N HIS A 817 0.73 -23.49 -40.62
CA HIS A 817 -0.03 -24.41 -41.46
C HIS A 817 -0.60 -23.78 -42.75
N GLY A 818 -0.31 -22.51 -43.03
CA GLY A 818 -0.72 -21.82 -44.26
C GLY A 818 0.18 -22.04 -45.48
N GLU A 819 1.46 -22.42 -45.30
CA GLU A 819 2.46 -22.47 -46.40
C GLU A 819 3.16 -23.84 -46.57
N GLN A 820 2.90 -24.85 -45.73
CA GLN A 820 3.52 -26.18 -45.85
C GLN A 820 2.68 -27.21 -46.61
N ASP A 821 2.44 -26.96 -47.90
CA ASP A 821 2.11 -28.01 -48.85
C ASP A 821 3.26 -28.10 -49.88
N ASN A 822 3.96 -29.25 -49.92
CA ASN A 822 5.24 -29.55 -50.63
C ASN A 822 6.57 -29.13 -49.96
N LYS A 823 7.06 -29.97 -49.00
CA LYS A 823 8.24 -30.84 -49.22
C LYS A 823 8.63 -31.63 -47.96
N ALA A 824 8.87 -32.93 -48.13
CA ALA A 824 9.44 -33.78 -47.08
C ALA A 824 10.95 -33.99 -47.28
N SER A 825 11.74 -33.83 -46.21
CA SER A 825 12.89 -34.68 -45.87
C SER A 825 13.35 -34.37 -44.45
N GLY A 826 13.57 -35.39 -43.62
CA GLY A 826 13.66 -35.20 -42.17
C GLY A 826 15.01 -34.74 -41.61
N CYS A 827 14.95 -34.18 -40.40
CA CYS A 827 15.98 -34.33 -39.38
C CYS A 827 15.29 -34.35 -38.00
N ASN A 828 15.53 -35.37 -37.18
CA ASN A 828 14.86 -35.52 -35.88
C ASN A 828 15.61 -34.76 -34.77
N MET A 829 14.89 -33.90 -34.04
CA MET A 829 15.20 -33.48 -32.67
C MET A 829 13.91 -33.61 -31.84
N SER A 830 14.04 -33.83 -30.53
CA SER A 830 12.97 -34.44 -29.71
C SER A 830 11.81 -33.50 -29.32
N GLU A 831 10.59 -33.85 -29.72
CA GLU A 831 9.34 -33.19 -29.29
C GLU A 831 8.79 -33.65 -27.92
N ASN A 832 9.27 -34.78 -27.41
CA ASN A 832 8.70 -35.43 -26.21
C ASN A 832 9.09 -34.72 -24.90
N SER A 833 8.34 -33.68 -24.51
CA SER A 833 8.31 -33.19 -23.12
C SER A 833 7.06 -32.42 -22.69
N LEU A 834 6.20 -31.93 -23.59
CA LEU A 834 5.17 -30.92 -23.26
C LEU A 834 3.72 -31.27 -23.64
N LEU A 835 3.45 -32.42 -24.27
CA LEU A 835 2.10 -32.76 -24.76
C LEU A 835 1.34 -33.79 -23.90
N ASP A 836 2.02 -34.59 -23.07
CA ASP A 836 1.41 -35.69 -22.29
C ASP A 836 0.66 -35.26 -21.01
N ILE A 837 0.13 -34.04 -20.94
CA ILE A 837 -0.64 -33.52 -19.77
C ILE A 837 -1.97 -32.86 -20.19
N VAL A 838 -2.65 -33.42 -21.20
CA VAL A 838 -3.98 -32.96 -21.66
C VAL A 838 -4.98 -34.11 -21.80
N GLU A 839 -4.98 -35.06 -20.86
CA GLU A 839 -6.15 -35.91 -20.59
C GLU A 839 -6.08 -36.54 -19.19
N LEU A 840 -7.17 -36.47 -18.41
CA LEU A 840 -7.57 -37.48 -17.41
C LEU A 840 -8.90 -37.13 -16.70
N SER A 841 -9.83 -38.09 -16.73
CA SER A 841 -10.95 -38.32 -15.78
C SER A 841 -11.85 -37.14 -15.36
N GLN A 842 -13.07 -37.10 -15.90
CA GLN A 842 -14.25 -36.63 -15.15
C GLN A 842 -14.82 -37.81 -14.34
N ASP A 843 -14.76 -37.77 -13.00
CA ASP A 843 -15.40 -38.75 -12.12
C ASP A 843 -16.63 -38.12 -11.40
N PRO A 844 -17.87 -38.64 -11.58
CA PRO A 844 -19.09 -37.99 -11.10
C PRO A 844 -19.63 -38.60 -9.79
N VAL A 845 -19.24 -38.01 -8.65
CA VAL A 845 -19.76 -38.37 -7.30
C VAL A 845 -19.89 -37.06 -6.49
N LEU A 846 -21.01 -36.70 -5.83
CA LEU A 846 -22.17 -37.47 -5.38
C LEU A 846 -23.46 -36.61 -5.49
N GLN A 847 -24.54 -37.13 -6.08
CA GLN A 847 -25.92 -36.66 -5.80
C GLN A 847 -26.55 -37.62 -4.78
N THR A 848 -26.93 -37.13 -3.59
CA THR A 848 -27.57 -37.97 -2.57
C THR A 848 -29.04 -38.21 -2.87
N SER A 849 -29.40 -39.42 -3.30
CA SER A 849 -30.78 -39.89 -3.41
C SER A 849 -31.44 -40.10 -2.03
N LYS A 850 -32.76 -39.89 -1.95
CA LYS A 850 -33.58 -40.25 -0.78
C LYS A 850 -34.35 -41.55 -1.02
N SER A 851 -34.45 -42.38 0.02
CA SER A 851 -35.39 -43.53 0.16
C SER A 851 -35.16 -44.70 -0.83
N GLN A 852 -35.60 -45.94 -0.61
CA GLN A 852 -36.34 -46.59 0.49
C GLN A 852 -35.51 -47.82 1.01
N LEU A 853 -35.73 -48.41 2.20
CA LEU A 853 -36.57 -49.61 2.42
C LEU A 853 -36.83 -50.43 1.13
N ASP A 854 -36.49 -51.72 1.00
CA ASP A 854 -36.71 -52.78 1.98
C ASP A 854 -35.86 -54.07 1.75
N GLU A 855 -36.09 -55.08 2.59
CA GLU A 855 -35.83 -56.53 2.44
C GLU A 855 -34.70 -57.10 1.53
N GLY A 856 -33.75 -57.81 2.16
CA GLY A 856 -33.84 -59.29 2.16
C GLY A 856 -33.31 -60.13 0.98
N LYS A 857 -32.05 -60.57 1.10
CA LYS A 857 -31.51 -61.91 0.72
C LYS A 857 -31.33 -62.31 -0.77
N LYS A 858 -30.04 -62.58 -1.06
CA LYS A 858 -29.44 -63.78 -1.71
C LYS A 858 -29.18 -63.83 -3.23
N SER A 859 -28.04 -64.49 -3.51
CA SER A 859 -27.63 -65.23 -4.72
C SER A 859 -27.62 -64.50 -6.06
N GLY A 860 -26.41 -64.32 -6.61
CA GLY A 860 -26.20 -64.01 -8.01
C GLY A 860 -25.58 -65.17 -8.79
N THR A 861 -25.88 -65.21 -10.08
CA THR A 861 -25.21 -65.94 -11.18
C THR A 861 -25.61 -65.16 -12.45
N SER A 862 -24.76 -64.38 -13.13
CA SER A 862 -23.52 -64.71 -13.87
C SER A 862 -23.76 -65.03 -15.35
N TRP A 863 -22.96 -64.38 -16.22
CA TRP A 863 -22.61 -64.74 -17.60
C TRP A 863 -23.48 -64.32 -18.81
N HIS A 864 -22.78 -63.76 -19.81
CA HIS A 864 -22.99 -63.81 -21.28
C HIS A 864 -24.24 -63.14 -21.93
N GLN A 865 -24.28 -62.80 -23.24
CA GLN A 865 -23.28 -62.36 -24.26
C GLN A 865 -24.04 -62.03 -25.59
N HIS A 866 -23.45 -61.21 -26.49
CA HIS A 866 -23.98 -60.83 -27.83
C HIS A 866 -25.27 -59.97 -27.80
N GLY A 867 -25.68 -59.25 -28.86
CA GLY A 867 -25.09 -58.91 -30.17
C GLY A 867 -25.83 -57.66 -30.74
N ALA A 868 -25.15 -56.74 -31.44
CA ALA A 868 -24.95 -56.71 -32.91
C ALA A 868 -26.19 -56.29 -33.75
N LEU A 869 -25.99 -55.28 -34.62
CA LEU A 869 -26.89 -54.80 -35.71
C LEU A 869 -28.25 -54.17 -35.27
N SER A 870 -28.97 -53.37 -36.08
CA SER A 870 -28.65 -52.26 -37.00
C SER A 870 -29.98 -51.62 -37.50
N SER A 871 -29.91 -50.50 -38.23
CA SER A 871 -30.91 -50.05 -39.25
C SER A 871 -32.40 -49.86 -38.88
N GLN A 872 -32.77 -48.58 -38.75
CA GLN A 872 -33.79 -47.88 -39.58
C GLN A 872 -35.33 -47.93 -39.34
N ASP A 873 -35.92 -46.77 -39.69
CA ASP A 873 -37.22 -46.48 -40.34
C ASP A 873 -38.59 -46.62 -39.63
N SER A 874 -39.06 -45.45 -39.15
CA SER A 874 -40.27 -44.74 -39.66
C SER A 874 -41.67 -44.88 -39.01
N ASN A 875 -42.43 -43.77 -39.15
CA ASN A 875 -43.90 -43.62 -39.25
C ASN A 875 -44.84 -43.79 -38.02
N GLY A 876 -45.99 -43.09 -38.10
CA GLY A 876 -47.20 -43.29 -37.27
C GLY A 876 -47.37 -42.31 -36.09
N SER A 877 -47.92 -41.09 -36.24
CA SER A 877 -49.34 -40.72 -36.43
C SER A 877 -50.27 -40.93 -35.22
N SER A 878 -50.66 -39.80 -34.57
CA SER A 878 -52.04 -39.37 -34.20
C SER A 878 -53.06 -40.39 -33.62
N THR A 879 -53.90 -40.07 -32.62
CA THR A 879 -54.95 -39.01 -32.67
C THR A 879 -55.66 -38.82 -31.29
N HIS A 880 -56.21 -37.62 -31.02
CA HIS A 880 -57.51 -37.31 -30.35
C HIS A 880 -57.90 -37.96 -28.98
N ASN A 881 -58.80 -37.40 -28.14
CA ASN A 881 -59.68 -36.24 -28.26
C ASN A 881 -60.14 -35.66 -26.89
N SER A 882 -60.22 -34.32 -26.76
CA SER A 882 -61.40 -33.52 -26.33
C SER A 882 -62.11 -33.77 -24.94
N ASN A 883 -62.90 -32.87 -24.34
CA ASN A 883 -63.46 -31.58 -24.81
C ASN A 883 -64.04 -30.71 -23.65
N ILE A 884 -64.42 -29.44 -23.96
CA ILE A 884 -65.50 -28.64 -23.32
C ILE A 884 -65.27 -28.19 -21.84
N ASN A 885 -65.51 -26.94 -21.37
CA ASN A 885 -65.88 -25.61 -21.92
C ASN A 885 -65.75 -24.57 -20.75
N THR A 886 -65.97 -23.23 -20.81
CA THR A 886 -66.31 -22.20 -21.84
C THR A 886 -65.92 -20.81 -21.29
N ASN A 887 -65.62 -19.84 -22.18
CA ASN A 887 -65.81 -18.36 -22.03
C ASN A 887 -65.06 -17.62 -20.88
N SER A 888 -64.62 -16.36 -20.99
CA SER A 888 -64.42 -15.37 -22.08
C SER A 888 -63.53 -14.24 -21.49
N SER A 889 -62.82 -13.33 -22.18
CA SER A 889 -62.99 -12.72 -23.52
C SER A 889 -61.67 -12.07 -24.02
N ASN A 890 -61.62 -11.72 -25.32
CA ASN A 890 -60.83 -10.70 -26.04
C ASN A 890 -59.82 -9.78 -25.29
N SER A 891 -58.70 -9.33 -25.89
CA SER A 891 -57.99 -9.68 -27.14
C SER A 891 -56.72 -8.82 -27.34
N GLN A 892 -55.61 -9.41 -27.81
CA GLN A 892 -54.63 -8.91 -28.84
C GLN A 892 -54.01 -7.48 -28.72
N THR A 893 -52.75 -7.18 -29.11
CA THR A 893 -51.76 -7.91 -29.95
C THR A 893 -50.30 -7.46 -29.70
N HIS A 894 -49.35 -8.21 -30.31
CA HIS A 894 -47.91 -7.92 -30.52
C HIS A 894 -47.63 -6.57 -31.30
N CYS A 895 -46.40 -6.08 -31.54
CA CYS A 895 -45.10 -6.77 -31.70
C CYS A 895 -43.83 -5.86 -31.53
N HIS A 896 -42.65 -6.46 -31.73
CA HIS A 896 -41.30 -5.86 -31.66
C HIS A 896 -41.02 -4.67 -32.60
N VAL A 897 -40.08 -3.79 -32.22
CA VAL A 897 -39.05 -3.21 -33.11
C VAL A 897 -37.71 -3.07 -32.34
N LYS A 898 -36.57 -3.09 -33.05
CA LYS A 898 -35.22 -2.74 -32.51
C LYS A 898 -34.98 -1.22 -32.57
N ALA A 899 -34.11 -0.69 -31.71
CA ALA A 899 -33.54 0.66 -31.86
C ALA A 899 -32.03 0.60 -32.18
N ARG A 900 -31.55 1.59 -32.95
CA ARG A 900 -30.14 1.97 -33.08
C ARG A 900 -29.96 3.31 -32.36
N GLU A 901 -28.84 3.51 -31.67
CA GLU A 901 -28.46 4.84 -31.20
C GLU A 901 -27.69 5.62 -32.27
N VAL A 902 -27.77 6.94 -32.19
CA VAL A 902 -27.13 7.90 -33.11
C VAL A 902 -26.41 8.95 -32.28
N ILE A 903 -25.17 9.26 -32.66
CA ILE A 903 -24.30 10.22 -31.96
C ILE A 903 -24.73 11.65 -32.29
N VAL A 904 -24.76 12.53 -31.27
CA VAL A 904 -24.93 13.99 -31.42
C VAL A 904 -23.86 14.71 -30.58
N SER A 905 -23.24 15.74 -31.16
CA SER A 905 -22.17 16.51 -30.53
C SER A 905 -22.70 17.68 -29.69
N PRO A 906 -22.07 18.04 -28.56
CA PRO A 906 -22.38 19.26 -27.82
C PRO A 906 -21.61 20.48 -28.37
N GLY A 907 -22.21 21.67 -28.31
CA GLY A 907 -21.56 22.92 -28.68
C GLY A 907 -22.36 24.16 -28.30
N GLN A 908 -21.61 25.22 -27.93
CA GLN A 908 -22.04 26.59 -27.61
C GLN A 908 -22.82 26.84 -26.30
N THR A 909 -22.26 27.79 -25.55
CA THR A 909 -22.81 28.49 -24.38
C THR A 909 -23.90 29.50 -24.77
N VAL A 910 -24.87 29.70 -23.88
CA VAL A 910 -25.63 30.96 -23.76
C VAL A 910 -25.64 31.36 -22.28
N LEU A 911 -25.51 32.65 -22.01
CA LEU A 911 -25.66 33.28 -20.69
C LEU A 911 -27.11 33.77 -20.55
N GLU A 912 -27.72 33.62 -19.37
CA GLU A 912 -28.68 34.62 -18.86
C GLU A 912 -28.87 34.50 -17.34
N ASP A 913 -29.25 35.61 -16.71
CA ASP A 913 -29.45 35.75 -15.26
C ASP A 913 -30.84 35.26 -14.80
N GLY A 914 -31.04 35.10 -13.49
CA GLY A 914 -32.36 35.44 -12.91
C GLY A 914 -32.87 34.64 -11.70
N THR A 915 -32.80 35.28 -10.53
CA THR A 915 -33.84 35.29 -9.47
C THR A 915 -34.46 33.99 -8.92
N ILE A 916 -34.02 33.63 -7.71
CA ILE A 916 -34.81 33.69 -6.45
C ILE A 916 -36.08 32.82 -6.30
N GLN A 917 -36.14 32.13 -5.15
CA GLN A 917 -37.26 31.37 -4.56
C GLN A 917 -37.61 30.04 -5.28
N HIS A 918 -37.92 28.96 -4.55
CA HIS A 918 -38.37 28.91 -3.16
C HIS A 918 -37.73 27.79 -2.31
#